data_AF-G2EG55-F1
#
_entry.id   AF-G2EG55-F1
#
_cell.length_a   1.000
_cell.length_b   1.000
_cell.length_c   1.000
_cell.angle_alpha   90.00
_cell.angle_beta   90.00
_cell.angle_gamma   90.00
#
_symmetry.space_group_name_H-M   'P 1'
#
loop_
_entity.id
_entity.type
_entity.pdbx_description
1 polymer ?
#
loop_
_entity_poly.entity_id
_entity_poly.type
_entity_poly.pdbx_seq_one_letter_code
_entity_poly.pdbx_strand_id
1 'polypeptide(L)'
;MKKILLSIFTVILPIIAFAQDLEIEGLVSNPSTSINDGSIKITVKGGVEPFTYRWSNQSTPLNSNRAMGLTEGVPYTVLVTDAVGNSKTAVFTVKSDAITEVFNGTMTPAVSALGAVLFWDPFAAIGVYDPVVYADSKQIGIPDWNNRVDNKYTLVKWLKKDGEKISTNEPIAVIKDDLGEEITVKSTGKGTLKQLTAEGKVIYNSDNAQHVIEQGAHFFAEVKYYEPIVLTHPNGDPLTKPISFIVIWLVFGALFFTIRMGFINIRGFKHAIDLARGKYDDPDAPGQVTHFQALATAVSGTVGLGNIAGVAVAVSLGGAGATFWMIVCGLLGMSTKFVECTLGVKYRDILPDGRVFGGPMNYLRYGLEKRNMKGMGKVLAGMFAVLAVGASFGGGNMFQANQSFEQLAGQFPMLEGHGFYFGIVTAILVGVVIIGGISSIAKVTGKVVPIMASIYIVAALAVIIMNIQNIGPAFSAIYDGAFSPSALKGGVIGVLVVGFQRAAFSNEAGVGSAAIAHSTAKTNNPPSEGFVALLEPFIDTVVVCTLTALVLIFTGMHEVEGLVGAQLTSDAFGSQISWFPYVLALAVFLFAFSTMISWSYYGMRAWTYLFGKSKKIEFIYKMLFLVFVVIGASVSLGAVLDFSDMMILAMSFPNIIGLYIMSGEVKGDLAQYIKKLKSNQLYKKIAVK
;
A
#
# COMPACT_ATOMS: atom_id res chain seq x y z
N MET A 1 -22.48 43.23 -86.77
CA MET A 1 -22.93 42.40 -85.63
C MET A 1 -21.73 42.18 -84.74
N LYS A 2 -21.61 42.94 -83.65
CA LYS A 2 -22.00 42.58 -82.26
C LYS A 2 -20.95 41.72 -81.52
N LYS A 3 -20.29 42.39 -80.57
CA LYS A 3 -20.10 42.02 -79.14
C LYS A 3 -19.03 40.95 -78.81
N ILE A 4 -17.89 41.32 -78.20
CA ILE A 4 -17.57 41.54 -76.75
C ILE A 4 -17.36 40.21 -75.98
N LEU A 5 -16.34 40.22 -75.10
CA LEU A 5 -16.07 39.33 -73.95
C LEU A 5 -15.32 38.03 -74.29
N LEU A 6 -14.32 37.57 -73.53
CA LEU A 6 -13.50 38.12 -72.44
C LEU A 6 -12.46 37.03 -72.21
N SER A 7 -11.20 37.41 -72.08
CA SER A 7 -10.12 36.57 -71.54
C SER A 7 -10.49 36.00 -70.17
N ILE A 8 -10.69 34.68 -70.08
CA ILE A 8 -10.80 33.95 -68.81
C ILE A 8 -9.48 33.18 -68.61
N PHE A 9 -8.60 33.83 -67.86
CA PHE A 9 -7.52 33.20 -67.11
C PHE A 9 -8.16 32.53 -65.90
N THR A 10 -8.52 31.25 -65.98
CA THR A 10 -8.90 30.49 -64.78
C THR A 10 -7.63 29.98 -64.13
N VAL A 11 -7.09 30.83 -63.25
CA VAL A 11 -6.10 30.49 -62.25
C VAL A 11 -6.67 29.34 -61.40
N ILE A 12 -6.01 28.18 -61.43
CA ILE A 12 -6.14 27.17 -60.38
C ILE A 12 -5.54 27.81 -59.12
N LEU A 13 -6.38 28.45 -58.31
CA LEU A 13 -5.99 28.80 -56.94
C LEU A 13 -5.80 27.47 -56.19
N PRO A 14 -4.64 27.22 -55.56
CA PRO A 14 -4.64 26.31 -54.45
C PRO A 14 -5.54 26.96 -53.39
N ILE A 15 -6.61 26.27 -52.99
CA ILE A 15 -7.32 26.62 -51.76
C ILE A 15 -6.31 26.35 -50.64
N ILE A 16 -5.51 27.36 -50.31
CA ILE A 16 -4.83 27.42 -49.03
C ILE A 16 -5.98 27.62 -48.04
N ALA A 17 -6.47 26.52 -47.48
CA ALA A 17 -7.29 26.59 -46.30
C ALA A 17 -6.46 27.37 -45.27
N PHE A 18 -6.86 28.61 -44.98
CA PHE A 18 -6.35 29.33 -43.83
C PHE A 18 -6.71 28.48 -42.62
N ALA A 19 -5.76 27.70 -42.10
CA ALA A 19 -5.90 27.04 -40.83
C ALA A 19 -6.04 28.17 -39.81
N GLN A 20 -7.28 28.43 -39.38
CA GLN A 20 -7.57 29.37 -38.30
C GLN A 20 -6.81 28.89 -37.07
N ASP A 21 -6.11 29.81 -36.39
CA ASP A 21 -5.36 29.51 -35.17
C ASP A 21 -6.24 28.72 -34.20
N LEU A 22 -5.70 27.61 -33.67
CA LEU A 22 -6.38 26.82 -32.66
C LEU A 22 -6.72 27.71 -31.47
N GLU A 23 -7.97 27.73 -31.05
CA GLU A 23 -8.42 28.36 -29.81
C GLU A 23 -9.08 27.30 -28.93
N ILE A 24 -8.71 27.32 -27.64
CA ILE A 24 -9.14 26.32 -26.66
C ILE A 24 -9.98 27.06 -25.62
N GLU A 25 -11.27 26.71 -25.54
CA GLU A 25 -12.18 27.17 -24.48
C GLU A 25 -12.49 25.99 -23.56
N GLY A 26 -12.43 26.21 -22.25
CA GLY A 26 -12.71 25.18 -21.25
C GLY A 26 -13.92 25.53 -20.39
N LEU A 27 -14.89 24.61 -20.33
CA LEU A 27 -15.96 24.63 -19.35
C LEU A 27 -15.50 23.84 -18.12
N VAL A 28 -15.23 24.55 -17.04
CA VAL A 28 -14.83 23.99 -15.74
C VAL A 28 -16.07 23.79 -14.88
N SER A 29 -16.22 22.62 -14.25
CA SER A 29 -17.37 22.28 -13.40
C SER A 29 -16.89 21.57 -12.14
N ASN A 30 -17.37 22.05 -10.99
CA ASN A 30 -17.31 21.36 -9.72
C ASN A 30 -18.71 20.78 -9.41
N PRO A 31 -18.93 19.46 -9.54
CA PRO A 31 -20.28 18.88 -9.47
C PRO A 31 -20.80 18.72 -8.03
N SER A 32 -19.93 18.57 -7.04
CA SER A 32 -20.33 18.44 -5.64
C SER A 32 -19.31 19.09 -4.71
N THR A 33 -19.44 18.89 -3.39
CA THR A 33 -18.42 19.28 -2.40
C THR A 33 -17.48 18.13 -2.03
N SER A 34 -17.55 17.04 -2.79
CA SER A 34 -16.71 15.85 -2.61
C SER A 34 -15.38 16.10 -3.29
N ILE A 35 -14.29 15.62 -2.71
CA ILE A 35 -12.98 15.81 -3.33
C ILE A 35 -12.83 14.97 -4.59
N ASN A 36 -11.98 15.42 -5.51
CA ASN A 36 -11.56 14.68 -6.70
C ASN A 36 -12.73 14.32 -7.64
N ASP A 37 -13.74 15.17 -7.76
CA ASP A 37 -14.87 14.96 -8.68
C ASP A 37 -15.01 16.06 -9.74
N GLY A 38 -14.14 17.08 -9.67
CA GLY A 38 -14.04 18.15 -10.67
C GLY A 38 -13.93 17.64 -12.10
N SER A 39 -14.48 18.42 -13.03
CA SER A 39 -14.42 18.12 -14.45
C SER A 39 -14.12 19.35 -15.31
N ILE A 40 -13.39 19.14 -16.41
CA ILE A 40 -13.09 20.17 -17.40
C ILE A 40 -13.47 19.60 -18.77
N LYS A 41 -14.34 20.30 -19.49
CA LYS A 41 -14.71 19.98 -20.87
C LYS A 41 -14.17 21.03 -21.82
N ILE A 42 -13.50 20.61 -22.88
CA ILE A 42 -12.87 21.47 -23.86
C ILE A 42 -13.74 21.58 -25.12
N THR A 43 -13.85 22.82 -25.59
CA THR A 43 -14.36 23.18 -26.92
C THR A 43 -13.22 23.81 -27.70
N VAL A 44 -12.94 23.29 -28.89
CA VAL A 44 -11.89 23.81 -29.78
C VAL A 44 -12.56 24.63 -30.87
N LYS A 45 -12.01 25.81 -31.17
CA LYS A 45 -12.37 26.63 -32.33
C LYS A 45 -11.16 26.72 -33.27
N GLY A 46 -11.39 26.68 -34.57
CA GLY A 46 -10.30 26.59 -35.57
C GLY A 46 -9.66 25.21 -35.66
N GLY A 47 -8.60 25.07 -36.46
CA GLY A 47 -7.92 23.80 -36.74
C GLY A 47 -8.69 22.82 -37.65
N VAL A 48 -8.14 21.62 -37.83
CA VAL A 48 -8.70 20.55 -38.67
C VAL A 48 -8.97 19.29 -37.86
N GLU A 49 -10.20 18.79 -37.89
CA GLU A 49 -10.58 17.52 -37.25
C GLU A 49 -9.93 16.30 -37.93
N PRO A 50 -9.67 15.19 -37.19
CA PRO A 50 -9.93 14.99 -35.76
C PRO A 50 -8.88 15.61 -34.83
N PHE A 51 -9.29 16.00 -33.62
CA PHE A 51 -8.40 16.52 -32.58
C PHE A 51 -7.94 15.42 -31.61
N THR A 52 -6.72 15.57 -31.11
CA THR A 52 -6.17 14.77 -30.01
C THR A 52 -5.98 15.65 -28.78
N TYR A 53 -6.39 15.16 -27.60
CA TYR A 53 -6.37 15.88 -26.34
C TYR A 53 -5.43 15.18 -25.36
N ARG A 54 -4.21 15.68 -25.20
CA ARG A 54 -3.27 15.13 -24.21
C ARG A 54 -3.37 15.92 -22.91
N TRP A 55 -4.08 15.35 -21.95
CA TRP A 55 -4.26 15.91 -20.60
C TRP A 55 -3.11 15.53 -19.68
N SER A 56 -2.81 16.41 -18.71
CA SER A 56 -1.90 16.11 -17.60
C SER A 56 -2.48 15.09 -16.62
N ASN A 57 -3.81 14.89 -16.62
CA ASN A 57 -4.45 13.77 -15.92
C ASN A 57 -4.29 12.48 -16.75
N GLN A 58 -3.49 11.55 -16.23
CA GLN A 58 -3.17 10.30 -16.91
C GLN A 58 -4.39 9.41 -17.20
N SER A 59 -5.44 9.51 -16.38
CA SER A 59 -6.67 8.71 -16.54
C SER A 59 -7.57 9.18 -17.68
N THR A 60 -7.30 10.33 -18.30
CA THR A 60 -8.14 10.88 -19.37
C THR A 60 -7.67 10.42 -20.75
N PRO A 61 -8.52 9.75 -21.56
CA PRO A 61 -8.15 9.28 -22.89
C PRO A 61 -7.74 10.38 -23.88
N LEU A 62 -6.81 10.09 -24.79
CA LEU A 62 -6.37 10.99 -25.86
C LEU A 62 -7.49 11.48 -26.80
N ASN A 63 -8.56 10.71 -26.94
CA ASN A 63 -9.73 11.08 -27.74
C ASN A 63 -10.82 11.80 -26.93
N SER A 64 -10.60 12.02 -25.63
CA SER A 64 -11.56 12.68 -24.76
C SER A 64 -11.28 14.17 -24.64
N ASN A 65 -12.22 14.99 -25.11
CA ASN A 65 -12.23 16.42 -24.83
C ASN A 65 -12.69 16.75 -23.39
N ARG A 66 -12.96 15.75 -22.56
CA ARG A 66 -13.41 15.93 -21.17
C ARG A 66 -12.52 15.14 -20.22
N ALA A 67 -11.96 15.84 -19.23
CA ALA A 67 -11.32 15.23 -18.07
C ALA A 67 -12.29 15.26 -16.87
N MET A 68 -12.31 14.18 -16.10
CA MET A 68 -13.16 14.01 -14.91
C MET A 68 -12.33 13.44 -13.77
N GLY A 69 -12.87 13.51 -12.54
CA GLY A 69 -12.19 13.02 -11.35
C GLY A 69 -10.98 13.88 -10.97
N LEU A 70 -11.05 15.18 -11.25
CA LEU A 70 -9.95 16.12 -11.07
C LEU A 70 -9.94 16.66 -9.65
N THR A 71 -8.78 16.66 -9.00
CA THR A 71 -8.57 17.35 -7.73
C THR A 71 -8.72 18.86 -7.86
N GLU A 72 -9.60 19.42 -7.06
CA GLU A 72 -9.89 20.84 -6.98
C GLU A 72 -8.68 21.63 -6.46
N GLY A 73 -8.52 22.87 -6.92
CA GLY A 73 -7.39 23.74 -6.54
C GLY A 73 -6.06 23.43 -7.23
N VAL A 74 -5.97 22.35 -8.02
CA VAL A 74 -4.75 21.95 -8.76
C VAL A 74 -4.85 22.37 -10.23
N PRO A 75 -3.77 22.90 -10.85
CA PRO A 75 -3.76 23.21 -12.27
C PRO A 75 -3.61 21.97 -13.14
N TYR A 76 -4.46 21.83 -14.16
CA TYR A 76 -4.41 20.80 -15.19
C TYR A 76 -4.08 21.40 -16.54
N THR A 77 -3.16 20.75 -17.26
CA THR A 77 -2.72 21.18 -18.59
C THR A 77 -3.32 20.26 -19.65
N VAL A 78 -3.76 20.82 -20.77
CA VAL A 78 -4.18 20.06 -21.96
C VAL A 78 -3.46 20.58 -23.19
N LEU A 79 -2.82 19.67 -23.92
CA LEU A 79 -2.26 19.91 -25.24
C LEU A 79 -3.24 19.38 -26.29
N VAL A 80 -3.87 20.27 -27.03
CA VAL A 80 -4.76 19.93 -28.15
C VAL A 80 -3.94 19.95 -29.43
N THR A 81 -3.99 18.86 -30.21
CA THR A 81 -3.32 18.74 -31.52
C THR A 81 -4.35 18.43 -32.59
N ASP A 82 -4.32 19.16 -33.70
CA ASP A 82 -5.19 18.95 -34.86
C ASP A 82 -4.65 17.88 -35.83
N ALA A 83 -5.43 17.54 -36.87
CA ALA A 83 -5.06 16.52 -37.84
C ALA A 83 -3.85 16.89 -38.72
N VAL A 84 -3.48 18.17 -38.79
CA VAL A 84 -2.35 18.69 -39.57
C VAL A 84 -1.09 18.83 -38.70
N GLY A 85 -1.20 18.59 -37.39
CA GLY A 85 -0.11 18.63 -36.42
C GLY A 85 0.07 19.98 -35.72
N ASN A 86 -0.81 20.96 -35.93
CA ASN A 86 -0.80 22.19 -35.14
C ASN A 86 -1.24 21.87 -33.72
N SER A 87 -0.57 22.45 -32.73
CA SER A 87 -0.88 22.19 -31.33
C SER A 87 -0.95 23.46 -30.49
N LYS A 88 -1.82 23.46 -29.48
CA LYS A 88 -1.94 24.53 -28.50
C LYS A 88 -2.14 23.96 -27.11
N THR A 89 -1.52 24.61 -26.14
CA THR A 89 -1.62 24.23 -24.72
C THR A 89 -2.51 25.20 -23.98
N ALA A 90 -3.37 24.69 -23.10
CA ALA A 90 -4.16 25.49 -22.17
C ALA A 90 -4.05 24.90 -20.76
N VAL A 91 -4.20 25.75 -19.75
CA VAL A 91 -4.18 25.38 -18.34
C VAL A 91 -5.48 25.82 -17.68
N PHE A 92 -6.08 24.91 -16.90
CA PHE A 92 -7.34 25.13 -16.22
C PHE A 92 -7.25 24.64 -14.77
N THR A 93 -7.99 25.29 -13.87
CA THR A 93 -8.06 24.90 -12.46
C THR A 93 -9.52 24.81 -12.05
N VAL A 94 -9.92 23.67 -11.50
CA VAL A 94 -11.24 23.53 -10.85
C VAL A 94 -11.19 24.28 -9.53
N LYS A 95 -12.12 25.21 -9.30
CA LYS A 95 -12.17 25.96 -8.04
C LYS A 95 -12.74 25.07 -6.94
N SER A 96 -12.22 25.22 -5.73
CA SER A 96 -12.76 24.57 -4.54
C SER A 96 -13.92 25.38 -3.96
N ASP A 97 -15.01 24.71 -3.64
CA ASP A 97 -16.20 25.21 -2.98
C ASP A 97 -16.30 24.75 -1.51
N ALA A 98 -15.53 23.72 -1.11
CA ALA A 98 -15.50 23.19 0.25
C ALA A 98 -14.11 23.27 0.92
N ILE A 99 -14.09 23.36 2.25
CA ILE A 99 -12.83 23.37 3.04
C ILE A 99 -12.02 22.08 2.81
N THR A 100 -12.72 20.97 2.60
CA THR A 100 -12.17 19.64 2.35
C THR A 100 -11.39 19.58 1.04
N GLU A 101 -11.95 20.16 -0.03
CA GLU A 101 -11.31 20.35 -1.33
C GLU A 101 -10.11 21.29 -1.25
N VAL A 102 -10.25 22.44 -0.57
CA VAL A 102 -9.14 23.39 -0.35
C VAL A 102 -7.97 22.68 0.33
N PHE A 103 -8.25 21.90 1.37
CA PHE A 103 -7.23 21.19 2.11
C PHE A 103 -6.57 20.08 1.27
N ASN A 104 -7.36 19.27 0.56
CA ASN A 104 -6.86 18.21 -0.32
C ASN A 104 -6.01 18.78 -1.48
N GLY A 105 -6.50 19.82 -2.16
CA GLY A 105 -5.79 20.50 -3.24
C GLY A 105 -4.48 21.15 -2.77
N THR A 106 -4.44 21.69 -1.55
CA THR A 106 -3.22 22.26 -0.96
C THR A 106 -2.17 21.19 -0.64
N MET A 107 -2.59 20.00 -0.21
CA MET A 107 -1.69 18.91 0.17
C MET A 107 -1.18 18.13 -1.04
N THR A 108 -1.94 18.06 -2.14
CA THR A 108 -1.60 17.27 -3.34
C THR A 108 -0.21 17.59 -3.93
N PRO A 109 0.21 18.87 -4.07
CA PRO A 109 1.57 19.19 -4.50
C PRO A 109 2.65 18.74 -3.51
N ALA A 110 2.39 18.82 -2.20
CA ALA A 110 3.34 18.38 -1.18
C ALA A 110 3.53 16.85 -1.20
N VAL A 111 2.44 16.08 -1.41
CA VAL A 111 2.47 14.63 -1.65
C VAL A 111 3.33 14.32 -2.87
N SER A 112 3.06 15.02 -3.98
CA SER A 112 3.79 14.80 -5.23
C SER A 112 5.29 15.05 -5.06
N ALA A 113 5.67 16.12 -4.35
CA ALA A 113 7.06 16.45 -4.08
C ALA A 113 7.75 15.43 -3.16
N LEU A 114 7.09 15.02 -2.07
CA LEU A 114 7.62 14.02 -1.14
C LEU A 114 7.76 12.65 -1.82
N GLY A 115 6.75 12.26 -2.61
CA GLY A 115 6.75 11.05 -3.40
C GLY A 115 7.88 11.02 -4.42
N ALA A 116 8.12 12.12 -5.12
CA ALA A 116 9.22 12.24 -6.08
C ALA A 116 10.60 12.01 -5.44
N VAL A 117 10.77 12.30 -4.15
CA VAL A 117 12.02 12.05 -3.42
C VAL A 117 12.08 10.62 -2.86
N LEU A 118 11.05 10.17 -2.15
CA LEU A 118 11.04 8.85 -1.50
C LEU A 118 11.01 7.69 -2.49
N PHE A 119 10.24 7.88 -3.56
CA PHE A 119 10.06 6.91 -4.64
C PHE A 119 10.91 7.23 -5.86
N TRP A 120 11.90 8.12 -5.69
CA TRP A 120 12.92 8.32 -6.70
C TRP A 120 13.63 7.00 -7.00
N ASP A 121 13.92 6.79 -8.28
CA ASP A 121 14.62 5.61 -8.74
C ASP A 121 16.04 5.97 -9.17
N PRO A 122 17.04 5.75 -8.29
CA PRO A 122 18.42 6.01 -8.64
C PRO A 122 18.91 5.13 -9.79
N PHE A 123 18.41 3.89 -9.91
CA PHE A 123 18.90 2.91 -10.88
C PHE A 123 18.46 3.27 -12.29
N ALA A 124 17.21 3.66 -12.47
CA ALA A 124 16.73 4.23 -13.74
C ALA A 124 17.49 5.52 -14.07
N ALA A 125 17.71 6.40 -13.09
CA ALA A 125 18.41 7.68 -13.31
C ALA A 125 19.88 7.52 -13.75
N ILE A 126 20.57 6.47 -13.31
CA ILE A 126 21.94 6.14 -13.76
C ILE A 126 21.97 5.18 -14.97
N GLY A 127 20.81 4.84 -15.55
CA GLY A 127 20.71 4.01 -16.75
C GLY A 127 20.98 2.51 -16.52
N VAL A 128 20.82 2.01 -15.29
CA VAL A 128 20.96 0.57 -15.00
C VAL A 128 19.84 -0.25 -15.63
N TYR A 129 18.64 0.33 -15.77
CA TYR A 129 17.50 -0.31 -16.43
C TYR A 129 16.47 0.72 -16.92
N ASP A 130 15.54 0.31 -17.78
CA ASP A 130 14.44 1.14 -18.29
C ASP A 130 13.14 0.92 -17.45
N PRO A 131 12.58 1.97 -16.81
CA PRO A 131 11.35 1.85 -16.03
C PRO A 131 10.07 1.83 -16.87
N VAL A 132 10.15 2.08 -18.19
CA VAL A 132 9.00 2.04 -19.12
C VAL A 132 8.47 0.61 -19.25
N VAL A 133 7.16 0.47 -19.19
CA VAL A 133 6.48 -0.82 -19.26
C VAL A 133 6.16 -1.18 -20.71
N TYR A 134 6.82 -2.22 -21.23
CA TYR A 134 6.61 -2.72 -22.60
C TYR A 134 5.74 -3.98 -22.62
N ALA A 135 4.90 -4.16 -23.64
CA ALA A 135 4.22 -5.42 -23.92
C ALA A 135 4.93 -6.17 -25.04
N ASP A 136 5.55 -7.30 -24.66
CA ASP A 136 6.11 -8.27 -25.62
C ASP A 136 5.01 -9.14 -26.23
N SER A 137 3.93 -9.33 -25.48
CA SER A 137 2.75 -10.03 -25.93
C SER A 137 1.47 -9.50 -25.30
N LYS A 138 0.35 -9.87 -25.89
CA LYS A 138 -0.99 -9.63 -25.36
C LYS A 138 -1.74 -10.94 -25.29
N GLN A 139 -2.16 -11.30 -24.08
CA GLN A 139 -2.99 -12.47 -23.87
C GLN A 139 -4.40 -12.21 -24.41
N ILE A 140 -5.01 -13.22 -25.01
CA ILE A 140 -6.38 -13.20 -25.51
C ILE A 140 -7.17 -14.23 -24.71
N GLY A 141 -8.23 -13.73 -24.08
CA GLY A 141 -9.10 -14.51 -23.23
C GLY A 141 -10.51 -14.54 -23.75
N ILE A 142 -11.36 -15.20 -22.97
CA ILE A 142 -12.79 -15.27 -23.21
C ILE A 142 -13.36 -13.84 -23.25
N PRO A 143 -14.10 -13.44 -24.31
CA PRO A 143 -14.75 -12.14 -24.37
C PRO A 143 -15.74 -11.96 -23.22
N ASP A 144 -15.79 -10.74 -22.66
CA ASP A 144 -16.70 -10.34 -21.58
C ASP A 144 -16.63 -11.21 -20.31
N TRP A 145 -15.53 -11.95 -20.13
CA TRP A 145 -15.30 -12.77 -18.95
C TRP A 145 -15.16 -11.92 -17.69
N ASN A 146 -15.77 -12.38 -16.60
CA ASN A 146 -15.50 -11.90 -15.26
C ASN A 146 -15.58 -13.07 -14.28
N ASN A 147 -14.96 -12.92 -13.12
CA ASN A 147 -14.86 -13.99 -12.12
C ASN A 147 -16.16 -14.24 -11.32
N ARG A 148 -17.28 -13.60 -11.68
CA ARG A 148 -18.62 -13.88 -11.13
C ARG A 148 -19.48 -14.73 -12.07
N VAL A 149 -18.99 -15.03 -13.28
CA VAL A 149 -19.74 -15.85 -14.24
C VAL A 149 -19.50 -17.33 -13.94
N ASP A 150 -20.56 -18.03 -13.55
CA ASP A 150 -20.59 -19.49 -13.39
C ASP A 150 -20.69 -20.17 -14.76
N ASN A 151 -19.60 -20.10 -15.54
CA ASN A 151 -19.53 -20.66 -16.88
C ASN A 151 -18.24 -21.48 -17.11
N LYS A 152 -18.37 -22.49 -17.96
CA LYS A 152 -17.41 -23.35 -18.63
C LYS A 152 -17.29 -23.01 -20.12
N TYR A 153 -16.15 -22.46 -20.48
CA TYR A 153 -15.80 -22.18 -21.85
C TYR A 153 -14.89 -23.27 -22.43
N THR A 154 -15.23 -23.78 -23.61
CA THR A 154 -14.44 -24.78 -24.33
C THR A 154 -13.97 -24.22 -25.66
N LEU A 155 -12.72 -24.46 -26.02
CA LEU A 155 -12.22 -24.08 -27.32
C LEU A 155 -12.77 -25.05 -28.37
N VAL A 156 -13.60 -24.58 -29.31
CA VAL A 156 -14.19 -25.42 -30.36
C VAL A 156 -13.18 -25.63 -31.47
N LYS A 157 -12.60 -24.53 -31.97
CA LYS A 157 -11.73 -24.56 -33.15
C LYS A 157 -10.83 -23.33 -33.24
N TRP A 158 -9.61 -23.52 -33.70
CA TRP A 158 -8.74 -22.45 -34.16
C TRP A 158 -9.02 -22.08 -35.63
N LEU A 159 -9.16 -20.79 -35.89
CA LEU A 159 -9.30 -20.26 -37.26
C LEU A 159 -7.93 -19.93 -37.88
N LYS A 160 -6.89 -19.88 -37.06
CA LYS A 160 -5.51 -19.51 -37.41
C LYS A 160 -4.52 -20.48 -36.78
N LYS A 161 -3.42 -20.76 -37.47
CA LYS A 161 -2.41 -21.71 -37.00
C LYS A 161 -1.52 -21.10 -35.91
N ASP A 162 -0.96 -21.96 -35.07
CA ASP A 162 0.10 -21.56 -34.15
C ASP A 162 1.31 -21.01 -34.93
N GLY A 163 1.86 -19.90 -34.47
CA GLY A 163 2.93 -19.16 -35.15
C GLY A 163 2.48 -18.33 -36.37
N GLU A 164 1.18 -18.28 -36.69
CA GLU A 164 0.69 -17.49 -37.83
C GLU A 164 0.71 -15.99 -37.54
N LYS A 165 1.05 -15.20 -38.56
CA LYS A 165 1.00 -13.74 -38.50
C LYS A 165 -0.45 -13.26 -38.56
N ILE A 166 -0.87 -12.51 -37.56
CA ILE A 166 -2.24 -12.01 -37.43
C ILE A 166 -2.28 -10.49 -37.31
N SER A 167 -3.35 -9.90 -37.83
CA SER A 167 -3.64 -8.47 -37.76
C SER A 167 -4.68 -8.15 -36.68
N THR A 168 -4.74 -6.88 -36.29
CA THR A 168 -5.77 -6.41 -35.35
C THR A 168 -7.18 -6.66 -35.93
N ASN A 169 -8.09 -7.12 -35.09
CA ASN A 169 -9.49 -7.45 -35.39
C ASN A 169 -9.71 -8.65 -36.33
N GLU A 170 -8.68 -9.46 -36.58
CA GLU A 170 -8.77 -10.67 -37.38
C GLU A 170 -9.35 -11.84 -36.55
N PRO A 171 -10.33 -12.62 -37.03
CA PRO A 171 -10.84 -13.80 -36.32
C PRO A 171 -9.74 -14.85 -36.11
N ILE A 172 -9.59 -15.33 -34.88
CA ILE A 172 -8.53 -16.28 -34.51
C ILE A 172 -9.05 -17.62 -33.99
N ALA A 173 -10.21 -17.65 -33.34
CA ALA A 173 -10.75 -18.85 -32.71
C ALA A 173 -12.27 -18.79 -32.55
N VAL A 174 -12.88 -19.96 -32.40
CA VAL A 174 -14.29 -20.12 -31.98
C VAL A 174 -14.27 -20.84 -30.64
N ILE A 175 -14.88 -20.21 -29.64
CA ILE A 175 -15.10 -20.79 -28.31
C ILE A 175 -16.59 -21.08 -28.14
N LYS A 176 -16.92 -21.96 -27.20
CA LYS A 176 -18.29 -22.33 -26.87
C LYS A 176 -18.51 -22.18 -25.38
N ASP A 177 -19.63 -21.55 -25.01
CA ASP A 177 -20.08 -21.44 -23.63
C ASP A 177 -20.92 -22.65 -23.20
N ASP A 178 -21.42 -22.61 -21.96
CA ASP A 178 -22.19 -23.66 -21.28
C ASP A 178 -23.56 -23.87 -21.91
N LEU A 179 -24.16 -22.80 -22.43
CA LEU A 179 -25.44 -22.81 -23.13
C LEU A 179 -25.29 -23.36 -24.56
N GLY A 180 -24.05 -23.47 -25.00
CA GLY A 180 -23.65 -24.04 -26.27
C GLY A 180 -23.59 -23.03 -27.40
N GLU A 181 -23.59 -21.74 -27.10
CA GLU A 181 -23.44 -20.65 -28.05
C GLU A 181 -21.96 -20.54 -28.50
N GLU A 182 -21.75 -20.39 -29.81
CA GLU A 182 -20.43 -20.24 -30.39
C GLU A 182 -20.04 -18.77 -30.51
N ILE A 183 -18.95 -18.39 -29.85
CA ILE A 183 -18.41 -17.03 -29.84
C ILE A 183 -17.14 -17.00 -30.67
N THR A 184 -17.13 -16.17 -31.73
CA THR A 184 -15.93 -15.96 -32.54
C THR A 184 -15.04 -14.90 -31.89
N VAL A 185 -13.87 -15.31 -31.42
CA VAL A 185 -12.87 -14.43 -30.80
C VAL A 185 -11.96 -13.84 -31.88
N LYS A 186 -11.79 -12.51 -31.84
CA LYS A 186 -10.94 -11.75 -32.75
C LYS A 186 -9.66 -11.31 -32.05
N SER A 187 -8.58 -11.19 -32.82
CA SER A 187 -7.31 -10.65 -32.34
C SER A 187 -7.47 -9.19 -31.93
N THR A 188 -6.88 -8.83 -30.80
CA THR A 188 -6.87 -7.45 -30.27
C THR A 188 -5.53 -6.74 -30.50
N GLY A 189 -4.65 -7.32 -31.32
CA GLY A 189 -3.34 -6.76 -31.67
C GLY A 189 -2.73 -7.40 -32.93
N LYS A 190 -1.65 -6.81 -33.43
CA LYS A 190 -0.90 -7.33 -34.58
C LYS A 190 0.36 -8.04 -34.10
N GLY A 191 0.58 -9.27 -34.54
CA GLY A 191 1.71 -10.07 -34.07
C GLY A 191 1.70 -11.49 -34.59
N THR A 192 2.36 -12.37 -33.83
CA THR A 192 2.40 -13.81 -34.07
C THR A 192 1.49 -14.50 -33.06
N LEU A 193 0.54 -15.30 -33.54
CA LEU A 193 -0.36 -16.06 -32.67
C LEU A 193 0.40 -17.20 -31.98
N LYS A 194 0.21 -17.34 -30.68
CA LYS A 194 0.61 -18.50 -29.90
C LYS A 194 -0.62 -19.11 -29.24
N GLN A 195 -0.89 -20.37 -29.53
CA GLN A 195 -2.01 -21.11 -28.98
C GLN A 195 -1.62 -21.66 -27.60
N LEU A 196 -2.40 -21.33 -26.56
CA LEU A 196 -2.16 -21.84 -25.20
C LEU A 196 -3.04 -23.06 -24.90
N THR A 197 -4.18 -23.17 -25.58
CA THR A 197 -5.17 -24.25 -25.39
C THR A 197 -5.38 -25.03 -26.68
N ALA A 198 -5.42 -26.36 -26.58
CA ALA A 198 -5.70 -27.24 -27.71
C ALA A 198 -7.21 -27.28 -28.04
N GLU A 199 -7.57 -27.53 -29.31
CA GLU A 199 -8.97 -27.69 -29.72
C GLU A 199 -9.68 -28.80 -28.93
N GLY A 200 -10.93 -28.57 -28.56
CA GLY A 200 -11.74 -29.48 -27.76
C GLY A 200 -11.38 -29.50 -26.26
N LYS A 201 -10.39 -28.72 -25.81
CA LYS A 201 -10.09 -28.55 -24.38
C LYS A 201 -10.86 -27.40 -23.76
N VAL A 202 -11.13 -27.56 -22.47
CA VAL A 202 -11.74 -26.52 -21.64
C VAL A 202 -10.73 -25.40 -21.45
N ILE A 203 -11.15 -24.17 -21.73
CA ILE A 203 -10.38 -22.95 -21.49
C ILE A 203 -10.52 -22.58 -20.01
N TYR A 204 -11.75 -22.35 -19.57
CA TYR A 204 -12.09 -21.97 -18.21
C TYR A 204 -13.29 -22.79 -17.75
N ASN A 205 -13.34 -23.09 -16.46
CA ASN A 205 -14.47 -23.76 -15.82
C ASN A 205 -14.58 -23.22 -14.40
N SER A 206 -15.68 -22.54 -14.07
CA SER A 206 -15.94 -22.04 -12.72
C SER A 206 -15.96 -23.16 -11.67
N ASP A 207 -16.33 -24.39 -12.05
CA ASP A 207 -16.29 -25.56 -11.15
C ASP A 207 -14.87 -26.10 -10.94
N ASN A 208 -13.89 -25.69 -11.78
CA ASN A 208 -12.50 -26.10 -11.62
C ASN A 208 -11.76 -25.08 -10.77
N ALA A 209 -11.52 -25.44 -9.52
CA ALA A 209 -10.69 -24.73 -8.56
C ALA A 209 -9.38 -24.16 -9.15
N GLN A 210 -8.65 -24.95 -9.95
CA GLN A 210 -7.39 -24.48 -10.53
C GLN A 210 -7.62 -23.31 -11.50
N HIS A 211 -8.68 -23.35 -12.30
CA HIS A 211 -9.00 -22.27 -13.23
C HIS A 211 -9.46 -21.01 -12.50
N VAL A 212 -10.09 -21.12 -11.34
CA VAL A 212 -10.51 -19.95 -10.52
C VAL A 212 -9.32 -19.26 -9.85
N ILE A 213 -8.24 -20.00 -9.56
CA ILE A 213 -7.07 -19.52 -8.79
C ILE A 213 -5.94 -19.07 -9.70
N GLU A 214 -5.74 -19.77 -10.82
CA GLU A 214 -4.62 -19.53 -11.71
C GLU A 214 -4.78 -18.19 -12.43
N GLN A 215 -3.78 -17.32 -12.24
CA GLN A 215 -3.84 -15.98 -12.78
C GLN A 215 -3.90 -16.03 -14.32
N GLY A 216 -4.99 -15.50 -14.88
CA GLY A 216 -5.21 -15.50 -16.32
C GLY A 216 -5.66 -16.84 -16.91
N ALA A 217 -6.27 -17.75 -16.12
CA ALA A 217 -6.79 -19.03 -16.62
C ALA A 217 -7.82 -18.90 -17.76
N HIS A 218 -8.48 -17.73 -17.86
CA HIS A 218 -9.41 -17.42 -18.93
C HIS A 218 -8.71 -17.08 -20.28
N PHE A 219 -7.38 -16.93 -20.28
CA PHE A 219 -6.57 -16.72 -21.49
C PHE A 219 -6.25 -18.03 -22.20
N PHE A 220 -6.60 -18.14 -23.48
CA PHE A 220 -6.38 -19.34 -24.29
C PHE A 220 -5.46 -19.10 -25.50
N ALA A 221 -5.14 -17.84 -25.79
CA ALA A 221 -4.19 -17.45 -26.82
C ALA A 221 -3.26 -16.33 -26.31
N GLU A 222 -2.13 -16.17 -26.97
CA GLU A 222 -1.19 -15.08 -26.78
C GLU A 222 -0.79 -14.52 -28.14
N VAL A 223 -0.83 -13.20 -28.31
CA VAL A 223 -0.29 -12.53 -29.51
C VAL A 223 1.04 -11.94 -29.14
N LYS A 224 2.14 -12.52 -29.63
CA LYS A 224 3.47 -11.95 -29.48
C LYS A 224 3.64 -10.82 -30.48
N TYR A 225 3.88 -9.62 -29.99
CA TYR A 225 4.13 -8.47 -30.85
C TYR A 225 5.45 -8.67 -31.61
N TYR A 226 5.57 -8.08 -32.80
CA TYR A 226 6.83 -8.12 -33.56
C TYR A 226 7.93 -7.31 -32.88
N GLU A 227 7.52 -6.20 -32.26
CA GLU A 227 8.35 -5.34 -31.43
C GLU A 227 7.57 -5.04 -30.15
N PRO A 228 8.24 -4.99 -28.98
CA PRO A 228 7.57 -4.66 -27.74
C PRO A 228 6.89 -3.29 -27.84
N ILE A 229 5.59 -3.23 -27.56
CA ILE A 229 4.85 -1.97 -27.59
C ILE A 229 4.90 -1.31 -26.21
N VAL A 230 5.11 0.01 -26.16
CA VAL A 230 5.01 0.75 -24.89
C VAL A 230 3.56 0.71 -24.42
N LEU A 231 3.33 0.25 -23.19
CA LEU A 231 2.03 0.44 -22.55
C LEU A 231 1.93 1.90 -22.16
N THR A 232 0.80 2.52 -22.48
CA THR A 232 0.53 3.91 -22.15
C THR A 232 -0.64 4.01 -21.19
N HIS A 233 -0.62 5.02 -20.34
CA HIS A 233 -1.82 5.53 -19.69
C HIS A 233 -2.86 5.95 -20.74
N PRO A 234 -4.15 6.09 -20.39
CA PRO A 234 -5.18 6.61 -21.30
C PRO A 234 -4.80 7.91 -22.02
N ASN A 235 -4.05 8.80 -21.36
CA ASN A 235 -3.57 10.05 -21.93
C ASN A 235 -2.36 9.92 -22.88
N GLY A 236 -1.88 8.69 -23.15
CA GLY A 236 -0.75 8.41 -24.04
C GLY A 236 0.63 8.49 -23.38
N ASP A 237 0.74 8.86 -22.10
CA ASP A 237 2.02 8.82 -21.41
C ASP A 237 2.50 7.37 -21.23
N PRO A 238 3.80 7.08 -21.40
CA PRO A 238 4.35 5.76 -21.09
C PRO A 238 4.03 5.38 -19.64
N LEU A 239 3.48 4.19 -19.45
CA LEU A 239 3.32 3.60 -18.14
C LEU A 239 4.70 3.26 -17.60
N THR A 240 5.07 3.80 -16.44
CA THR A 240 6.35 3.52 -15.79
C THR A 240 6.14 2.85 -14.43
N LYS A 241 6.98 1.86 -14.09
CA LYS A 241 7.02 1.23 -12.77
C LYS A 241 8.43 1.36 -12.16
N PRO A 242 8.77 2.53 -11.59
CA PRO A 242 10.10 2.76 -11.01
C PRO A 242 10.33 1.89 -9.77
N ILE A 243 11.58 1.50 -9.54
CA ILE A 243 11.96 0.83 -8.30
C ILE A 243 12.20 1.89 -7.23
N SER A 244 11.30 1.91 -6.26
CA SER A 244 11.32 2.82 -5.11
C SER A 244 12.61 2.71 -4.30
N PHE A 245 13.41 3.78 -4.24
CA PHE A 245 14.63 3.84 -3.41
C PHE A 245 14.38 3.42 -1.96
N ILE A 246 13.30 3.90 -1.34
CA ILE A 246 12.99 3.60 0.06
C ILE A 246 12.73 2.12 0.32
N VAL A 247 12.14 1.41 -0.64
CA VAL A 247 11.88 -0.03 -0.55
C VAL A 247 13.21 -0.78 -0.56
N ILE A 248 14.09 -0.43 -1.49
CA ILE A 248 15.45 -0.97 -1.57
C ILE A 248 16.23 -0.70 -0.27
N TRP A 249 16.14 0.51 0.25
CA TRP A 249 16.79 0.92 1.49
C TRP A 249 16.37 0.03 2.68
N LEU A 250 15.07 -0.27 2.77
CA LEU A 250 14.51 -1.16 3.79
C LEU A 250 14.90 -2.63 3.56
N VAL A 251 14.87 -3.13 2.31
CA VAL A 251 15.30 -4.49 1.95
C VAL A 251 16.76 -4.72 2.37
N PHE A 252 17.65 -3.80 1.98
CA PHE A 252 19.07 -3.88 2.34
C PHE A 252 19.27 -3.80 3.85
N GLY A 253 18.52 -2.95 4.54
CA GLY A 253 18.52 -2.88 6.01
C GLY A 253 18.16 -4.22 6.63
N ALA A 254 17.04 -4.80 6.22
CA ALA A 254 16.56 -6.08 6.73
C ALA A 254 17.57 -7.20 6.50
N LEU A 255 18.07 -7.34 5.27
CA LEU A 255 19.07 -8.34 4.93
C LEU A 255 20.37 -8.16 5.74
N PHE A 256 20.87 -6.92 5.83
CA PHE A 256 22.06 -6.60 6.60
C PHE A 256 21.89 -6.96 8.07
N PHE A 257 20.79 -6.54 8.71
CA PHE A 257 20.57 -6.83 10.14
C PHE A 257 20.36 -8.32 10.40
N THR A 258 19.67 -9.03 9.50
CA THR A 258 19.55 -10.49 9.58
C THR A 258 20.92 -11.16 9.59
N ILE A 259 21.80 -10.84 8.64
CA ILE A 259 23.15 -11.43 8.56
C ILE A 259 24.01 -10.98 9.74
N ARG A 260 24.01 -9.67 10.06
CA ARG A 260 24.83 -9.06 11.11
C ARG A 260 24.55 -9.66 12.49
N MET A 261 23.27 -9.87 12.80
CA MET A 261 22.79 -10.49 14.04
C MET A 261 22.78 -12.02 13.97
N GLY A 262 23.13 -12.59 12.82
CA GLY A 262 23.33 -14.03 12.59
C GLY A 262 22.02 -14.81 12.52
N PHE A 263 21.01 -14.37 11.79
CA PHE A 263 19.69 -15.02 11.70
C PHE A 263 18.99 -15.11 13.07
N ILE A 264 18.94 -13.97 13.77
CA ILE A 264 18.33 -13.89 15.11
C ILE A 264 16.80 -14.10 15.05
N ASN A 265 16.17 -13.77 13.92
CA ASN A 265 14.78 -14.06 13.61
C ASN A 265 14.42 -15.55 13.81
N ILE A 266 15.31 -16.47 13.44
CA ILE A 266 15.11 -17.92 13.62
C ILE A 266 15.62 -18.36 15.00
N ARG A 267 16.88 -18.04 15.34
CA ARG A 267 17.52 -18.54 16.57
C ARG A 267 16.89 -17.99 17.85
N GLY A 268 16.30 -16.80 17.78
CA GLY A 268 15.70 -16.09 18.90
C GLY A 268 14.22 -16.37 19.13
N PHE A 269 13.54 -17.04 18.20
CA PHE A 269 12.08 -17.13 18.17
C PHE A 269 11.48 -17.78 19.42
N LYS A 270 12.03 -18.90 19.87
CA LYS A 270 11.58 -19.56 21.10
C LYS A 270 11.73 -18.67 22.33
N HIS A 271 12.85 -17.96 22.43
CA HIS A 271 13.12 -17.05 23.54
C HIS A 271 12.19 -15.82 23.52
N ALA A 272 11.86 -15.32 22.32
CA ALA A 272 10.87 -14.26 22.14
C ALA A 272 9.49 -14.65 22.69
N ILE A 273 9.03 -15.88 22.40
CA ILE A 273 7.77 -16.41 22.96
C ILE A 273 7.84 -16.53 24.48
N ASP A 274 8.95 -17.05 25.02
CA ASP A 274 9.14 -17.19 26.47
C ASP A 274 9.06 -15.82 27.17
N LEU A 275 9.68 -14.78 26.60
CA LEU A 275 9.58 -13.40 27.08
C LEU A 275 8.14 -12.87 26.99
N ALA A 276 7.48 -13.03 25.85
CA ALA A 276 6.11 -12.56 25.64
C ALA A 276 5.08 -13.28 26.53
N ARG A 277 5.36 -14.52 26.97
CA ARG A 277 4.53 -15.25 27.93
C ARG A 277 4.79 -14.86 29.40
N GLY A 278 5.73 -13.95 29.65
CA GLY A 278 6.05 -13.45 30.98
C GLY A 278 6.95 -14.36 31.82
N LYS A 279 7.57 -15.38 31.23
CA LYS A 279 8.50 -16.30 31.94
C LYS A 279 9.67 -15.57 32.61
N TYR A 280 10.02 -14.42 32.06
CA TYR A 280 11.17 -13.60 32.42
C TYR A 280 10.77 -12.19 32.88
N ASP A 281 9.48 -11.97 33.16
CA ASP A 281 8.99 -10.69 33.67
C ASP A 281 9.60 -10.40 35.05
N ASP A 282 10.08 -9.18 35.23
CA ASP A 282 10.57 -8.65 36.50
C ASP A 282 9.69 -7.44 36.89
N PRO A 283 8.80 -7.58 37.90
CA PRO A 283 7.92 -6.51 38.32
C PRO A 283 8.63 -5.24 38.81
N ASP A 284 9.86 -5.41 39.31
CA ASP A 284 10.69 -4.36 39.91
C ASP A 284 11.64 -3.72 38.89
N ALA A 285 11.71 -4.26 37.66
CA ALA A 285 12.50 -3.67 36.59
C ALA A 285 11.95 -2.32 36.13
N PRO A 286 12.82 -1.39 35.68
CA PRO A 286 12.39 -0.07 35.23
C PRO A 286 11.52 -0.17 33.97
N GLY A 287 10.40 0.56 33.97
CA GLY A 287 9.41 0.57 32.89
C GLY A 287 7.98 0.64 33.44
N GLN A 288 7.00 0.65 32.55
CA GLN A 288 5.58 0.76 32.91
C GLN A 288 4.76 -0.50 32.57
N VAL A 289 5.12 -1.21 31.51
CA VAL A 289 4.29 -2.30 30.95
C VAL A 289 5.07 -3.60 30.87
N THR A 290 4.39 -4.74 30.83
CA THR A 290 5.05 -6.05 30.66
C THR A 290 5.54 -6.25 29.22
N HIS A 291 6.37 -7.28 29.00
CA HIS A 291 6.81 -7.68 27.66
C HIS A 291 5.62 -7.92 26.71
N PHE A 292 4.61 -8.66 27.18
CA PHE A 292 3.39 -8.92 26.42
C PHE A 292 2.63 -7.63 26.07
N GLN A 293 2.51 -6.73 27.03
CA GLN A 293 1.77 -5.48 26.84
C GLN A 293 2.48 -4.52 25.88
N ALA A 294 3.82 -4.49 25.91
CA ALA A 294 4.62 -3.77 24.93
C ALA A 294 4.41 -4.36 23.53
N LEU A 295 4.52 -5.69 23.40
CA LEU A 295 4.24 -6.41 22.14
C LEU A 295 2.84 -6.13 21.63
N ALA A 296 1.82 -6.27 22.46
CA ALA A 296 0.43 -6.06 22.06
C ALA A 296 0.22 -4.62 21.59
N THR A 297 0.82 -3.63 22.25
CA THR A 297 0.73 -2.22 21.82
C THR A 297 1.44 -1.97 20.49
N ALA A 298 2.61 -2.60 20.29
CA ALA A 298 3.36 -2.51 19.04
C ALA A 298 2.61 -3.18 17.87
N VAL A 299 2.07 -4.38 18.11
CA VAL A 299 1.24 -5.13 17.17
C VAL A 299 -0.05 -4.37 16.85
N SER A 300 -0.74 -3.73 17.81
CA SER A 300 -1.90 -2.89 17.47
C SER A 300 -1.54 -1.69 16.61
N GLY A 301 -0.32 -1.17 16.71
CA GLY A 301 0.13 -0.05 15.88
C GLY A 301 0.46 -0.45 14.44
N THR A 302 0.70 -1.74 14.18
CA THR A 302 1.16 -2.25 12.87
C THR A 302 0.10 -3.10 12.19
N VAL A 303 -0.54 -4.00 12.93
CA VAL A 303 -1.68 -4.77 12.44
C VAL A 303 -2.92 -3.88 12.43
N GLY A 304 -3.20 -3.29 11.27
CA GLY A 304 -4.31 -2.38 11.05
C GLY A 304 -5.03 -2.64 9.73
N LEU A 305 -5.78 -1.63 9.27
CA LEU A 305 -6.45 -1.67 7.96
C LEU A 305 -5.48 -1.80 6.79
N GLY A 306 -4.23 -1.35 6.95
CA GLY A 306 -3.16 -1.55 5.98
C GLY A 306 -2.88 -3.02 5.66
N ASN A 307 -3.07 -3.94 6.60
CA ASN A 307 -2.83 -5.37 6.40
C ASN A 307 -3.93 -6.06 5.60
N ILE A 308 -5.14 -5.49 5.63
CA ILE A 308 -6.31 -6.00 4.93
C ILE A 308 -6.34 -5.38 3.53
N ALA A 309 -6.42 -4.05 3.48
CA ALA A 309 -6.48 -3.29 2.23
C ALA A 309 -5.16 -3.34 1.44
N GLY A 310 -4.02 -3.25 2.12
CA GLY A 310 -2.72 -3.24 1.46
C GLY A 310 -2.35 -4.58 0.85
N VAL A 311 -2.74 -5.70 1.47
CA VAL A 311 -2.58 -7.04 0.85
C VAL A 311 -3.45 -7.17 -0.38
N ALA A 312 -4.71 -6.72 -0.32
CA ALA A 312 -5.59 -6.71 -1.49
C ALA A 312 -4.95 -5.96 -2.68
N VAL A 313 -4.45 -4.74 -2.44
CA VAL A 313 -3.71 -3.97 -3.45
C VAL A 313 -2.46 -4.71 -3.92
N ALA A 314 -1.71 -5.33 -3.01
CA ALA A 314 -0.49 -6.07 -3.33
C ALA A 314 -0.74 -7.25 -4.26
N VAL A 315 -1.76 -8.06 -3.98
CA VAL A 315 -2.06 -9.27 -4.75
C VAL A 315 -2.76 -8.91 -6.07
N SER A 316 -3.62 -7.90 -6.09
CA SER A 316 -4.24 -7.42 -7.34
C SER A 316 -3.22 -6.79 -8.30
N LEU A 317 -2.29 -5.98 -7.79
CA LEU A 317 -1.25 -5.37 -8.63
C LEU A 317 -0.05 -6.29 -8.87
N GLY A 318 0.22 -7.20 -7.94
CA GLY A 318 1.42 -8.02 -7.83
C GLY A 318 1.23 -9.48 -8.26
N GLY A 319 0.00 -9.89 -8.50
CA GLY A 319 -0.39 -11.30 -8.60
C GLY A 319 -0.20 -12.05 -7.28
N ALA A 320 -0.51 -13.35 -7.30
CA ALA A 320 -0.27 -14.25 -6.16
C ALA A 320 1.22 -14.27 -5.74
N GLY A 321 2.13 -14.03 -6.69
CA GLY A 321 3.58 -13.99 -6.43
C GLY A 321 4.05 -12.94 -5.43
N ALA A 322 3.34 -11.81 -5.32
CA ALA A 322 3.68 -10.78 -4.35
C ALA A 322 3.64 -11.30 -2.90
N THR A 323 2.75 -12.26 -2.61
CA THR A 323 2.61 -12.88 -1.29
C THR A 323 3.90 -13.56 -0.83
N PHE A 324 4.62 -14.25 -1.73
CA PHE A 324 5.90 -14.88 -1.41
C PHE A 324 6.92 -13.85 -0.90
N TRP A 325 7.07 -12.74 -1.64
CA TRP A 325 8.03 -11.70 -1.29
C TRP A 325 7.60 -10.90 -0.06
N MET A 326 6.29 -10.78 0.20
CA MET A 326 5.79 -10.24 1.47
C MET A 326 6.24 -11.10 2.66
N ILE A 327 6.11 -12.43 2.56
CA ILE A 327 6.56 -13.37 3.61
C ILE A 327 8.06 -13.24 3.85
N VAL A 328 8.86 -13.23 2.78
CA VAL A 328 10.32 -13.09 2.87
C VAL A 328 10.68 -11.76 3.54
N CYS A 329 10.06 -10.65 3.12
CA CYS A 329 10.28 -9.34 3.73
C CYS A 329 9.91 -9.33 5.22
N GLY A 330 8.77 -9.93 5.60
CA GLY A 330 8.36 -10.06 7.00
C GLY A 330 9.40 -10.81 7.85
N LEU A 331 9.89 -11.95 7.36
CA LEU A 331 10.91 -12.76 8.04
C LEU A 331 12.24 -12.02 8.22
N LEU A 332 12.68 -11.25 7.21
CA LEU A 332 13.89 -10.43 7.30
C LEU A 332 13.68 -9.24 8.24
N GLY A 333 12.53 -8.58 8.13
CA GLY A 333 12.14 -7.40 8.93
C GLY A 333 12.14 -7.64 10.44
N MET A 334 11.91 -8.88 10.88
CA MET A 334 12.09 -9.30 12.28
C MET A 334 13.46 -8.87 12.84
N SER A 335 14.52 -9.03 12.05
CA SER A 335 15.88 -8.68 12.50
C SER A 335 16.09 -7.16 12.58
N THR A 336 15.45 -6.38 11.72
CA THR A 336 15.48 -4.91 11.81
C THR A 336 14.79 -4.45 13.09
N LYS A 337 13.58 -4.95 13.36
CA LYS A 337 12.84 -4.63 14.60
C LYS A 337 13.60 -5.01 15.86
N PHE A 338 14.32 -6.13 15.85
CA PHE A 338 15.19 -6.52 16.95
C PHE A 338 16.18 -5.40 17.31
N VAL A 339 16.82 -4.80 16.31
CA VAL A 339 17.80 -3.73 16.51
C VAL A 339 17.11 -2.45 17.00
N GLU A 340 16.02 -2.06 16.37
CA GLU A 340 15.23 -0.87 16.72
C GLU A 340 14.77 -0.88 18.17
N CYS A 341 14.11 -1.96 18.58
CA CYS A 341 13.53 -2.09 19.92
C CYS A 341 14.61 -2.25 20.99
N THR A 342 15.73 -2.91 20.67
CA THR A 342 16.90 -2.94 21.56
C THR A 342 17.44 -1.54 21.82
N LEU A 343 17.61 -0.72 20.78
CA LEU A 343 18.06 0.67 20.91
C LEU A 343 17.02 1.55 21.60
N GLY A 344 15.73 1.32 21.32
CA GLY A 344 14.59 2.00 21.93
C GLY A 344 14.62 1.92 23.46
N VAL A 345 14.91 0.73 24.00
CA VAL A 345 15.09 0.53 25.44
C VAL A 345 16.44 1.06 25.92
N LYS A 346 17.52 0.84 25.16
CA LYS A 346 18.87 1.20 25.60
C LYS A 346 19.05 2.70 25.84
N TYR A 347 18.41 3.53 25.03
CA TYR A 347 18.54 4.99 25.09
C TYR A 347 17.29 5.69 25.63
N ARG A 348 16.37 4.96 26.26
CA ARG A 348 15.21 5.58 26.90
C ARG A 348 15.61 6.40 28.12
N ASP A 349 14.82 7.42 28.37
CA ASP A 349 14.86 8.24 29.56
C ASP A 349 13.59 7.98 30.37
N ILE A 350 13.74 7.71 31.67
CA ILE A 350 12.63 7.46 32.59
C ILE A 350 12.64 8.57 33.62
N LEU A 351 11.61 9.40 33.59
CA LEU A 351 11.47 10.50 34.54
C LEU A 351 11.08 10.00 35.94
N PRO A 352 11.31 10.80 37.00
CA PRO A 352 10.92 10.45 38.36
C PRO A 352 9.41 10.21 38.54
N ASP A 353 8.58 10.79 37.67
CA ASP A 353 7.13 10.55 37.65
C ASP A 353 6.73 9.26 36.92
N GLY A 354 7.72 8.43 36.55
CA GLY A 354 7.56 7.16 35.86
C GLY A 354 7.44 7.27 34.35
N ARG A 355 7.22 8.47 33.76
CA ARG A 355 7.05 8.62 32.30
C ARG A 355 8.31 8.22 31.55
N VAL A 356 8.11 7.37 30.54
CA VAL A 356 9.19 6.86 29.68
C VAL A 356 9.23 7.65 28.37
N PHE A 357 10.42 8.02 27.94
CA PHE A 357 10.71 8.68 26.68
C PHE A 357 11.79 7.85 25.98
N GLY A 358 11.40 7.08 24.97
CA GLY A 358 12.32 6.26 24.18
C GLY A 358 11.84 6.13 22.75
N GLY A 359 12.60 5.39 21.95
CA GLY A 359 12.42 5.29 20.50
C GLY A 359 13.45 6.10 19.70
N PRO A 360 13.23 6.28 18.39
CA PRO A 360 14.28 6.74 17.48
C PRO A 360 14.84 8.12 17.78
N MET A 361 14.00 9.06 18.17
CA MET A 361 14.40 10.42 18.56
C MET A 361 15.46 10.39 19.68
N ASN A 362 15.36 9.43 20.60
CA ASN A 362 16.29 9.28 21.70
C ASN A 362 17.58 8.57 21.28
N TYR A 363 17.50 7.41 20.62
CA TYR A 363 18.73 6.70 20.24
C TYR A 363 19.48 7.39 19.09
N LEU A 364 18.79 8.06 18.16
CA LEU A 364 19.44 8.89 17.15
C LEU A 364 20.14 10.05 17.82
N ARG A 365 19.51 10.69 18.80
CA ARG A 365 20.13 11.81 19.50
C ARG A 365 21.32 11.36 20.36
N TYR A 366 21.08 10.50 21.34
CA TYR A 366 22.06 10.16 22.37
C TYR A 366 23.05 9.09 21.90
N GLY A 367 22.62 8.17 21.04
CA GLY A 367 23.49 7.11 20.50
C GLY A 367 24.51 7.62 19.50
N LEU A 368 24.14 8.61 18.68
CA LEU A 368 25.08 9.30 17.79
C LEU A 368 25.93 10.34 18.55
N GLU A 369 25.39 10.98 19.60
CA GLU A 369 26.18 11.85 20.47
C GLU A 369 27.31 11.09 21.17
N LYS A 370 27.08 9.84 21.64
CA LYS A 370 28.13 8.95 22.16
C LYS A 370 29.22 8.58 21.14
N ARG A 371 29.00 8.85 19.86
CA ARG A 371 29.92 8.58 18.75
C ARG A 371 30.53 9.87 18.16
N ASN A 372 30.46 10.98 18.91
CA ASN A 372 30.91 12.30 18.46
C ASN A 372 30.15 12.85 17.23
N MET A 373 28.99 12.30 16.90
CA MET A 373 28.14 12.72 15.78
C MET A 373 26.92 13.52 16.27
N LYS A 374 27.12 14.36 17.30
CA LYS A 374 26.04 15.11 17.97
C LYS A 374 25.18 15.92 17.01
N GLY A 375 25.80 16.64 16.07
CA GLY A 375 25.09 17.47 15.07
C GLY A 375 24.13 16.64 14.22
N MET A 376 24.66 15.58 13.59
CA MET A 376 23.87 14.64 12.81
C MET A 376 22.76 13.98 13.64
N GLY A 377 23.06 13.58 14.87
CA GLY A 377 22.08 12.99 15.79
C GLY A 377 20.90 13.91 16.11
N LYS A 378 21.14 15.23 16.27
CA LYS A 378 20.04 16.20 16.45
C LYS A 378 19.17 16.30 15.20
N VAL A 379 19.80 16.39 14.03
CA VAL A 379 19.10 16.54 12.74
C VAL A 379 18.22 15.33 12.46
N LEU A 380 18.78 14.12 12.55
CA LEU A 380 18.03 12.89 12.30
C LEU A 380 16.90 12.67 13.30
N ALA A 381 17.13 12.95 14.59
CA ALA A 381 16.10 12.84 15.62
C ALA A 381 14.96 13.86 15.43
N GLY A 382 15.30 15.11 15.07
CA GLY A 382 14.31 16.15 14.77
C GLY A 382 13.49 15.82 13.52
N MET A 383 14.16 15.38 12.45
CA MET A 383 13.51 14.91 11.22
C MET A 383 12.55 13.75 11.51
N PHE A 384 13.01 12.73 12.24
CA PHE A 384 12.16 11.63 12.67
C PHE A 384 10.95 12.12 13.45
N ALA A 385 11.14 13.02 14.41
CA ALA A 385 10.05 13.50 15.26
C ALA A 385 8.98 14.27 14.47
N VAL A 386 9.37 15.13 13.51
CA VAL A 386 8.41 15.83 12.64
C VAL A 386 7.64 14.84 11.78
N LEU A 387 8.33 13.88 11.17
CA LEU A 387 7.72 12.85 10.35
C LEU A 387 6.75 11.98 11.16
N ALA A 388 7.15 11.56 12.36
CA ALA A 388 6.33 10.74 13.26
C ALA A 388 5.06 11.46 13.74
N VAL A 389 5.13 12.79 13.97
CA VAL A 389 3.93 13.58 14.31
C VAL A 389 2.96 13.61 13.13
N GLY A 390 3.41 13.91 11.91
CA GLY A 390 2.48 13.94 10.77
C GLY A 390 1.97 12.55 10.35
N ALA A 391 2.80 11.52 10.45
CA ALA A 391 2.40 10.12 10.31
C ALA A 391 1.30 9.72 11.30
N SER A 392 1.42 10.20 12.55
CA SER A 392 0.43 9.88 13.58
C SER A 392 -0.93 10.53 13.36
N PHE A 393 -1.01 11.73 12.78
CA PHE A 393 -2.29 12.39 12.49
C PHE A 393 -2.98 11.86 11.24
N GLY A 394 -2.23 11.39 10.23
CA GLY A 394 -2.85 10.80 9.05
C GLY A 394 -2.96 9.28 9.12
N GLY A 395 -1.92 8.53 8.75
CA GLY A 395 -1.94 7.07 8.63
C GLY A 395 -2.31 6.35 9.94
N GLY A 396 -1.82 6.85 11.07
CA GLY A 396 -2.14 6.35 12.41
C GLY A 396 -3.49 6.81 12.98
N ASN A 397 -4.20 7.73 12.30
CA ASN A 397 -5.42 8.35 12.82
C ASN A 397 -6.48 8.60 11.74
N MET A 398 -6.38 9.67 10.94
CA MET A 398 -7.40 10.01 9.95
C MET A 398 -7.68 8.87 8.97
N PHE A 399 -6.65 8.16 8.51
CA PHE A 399 -6.80 7.00 7.60
C PHE A 399 -7.59 5.87 8.27
N GLN A 400 -7.24 5.54 9.52
CA GLN A 400 -7.92 4.48 10.28
C GLN A 400 -9.37 4.84 10.56
N ALA A 401 -9.65 6.09 10.94
CA ALA A 401 -10.99 6.58 11.21
C ALA A 401 -11.86 6.59 9.93
N ASN A 402 -11.29 7.08 8.82
CA ASN A 402 -11.96 7.11 7.51
C ASN A 402 -12.29 5.70 7.01
N GLN A 403 -11.29 4.83 6.91
CA GLN A 403 -11.47 3.49 6.35
C GLN A 403 -12.34 2.60 7.25
N SER A 404 -12.29 2.79 8.57
CA SER A 404 -13.23 2.12 9.47
C SER A 404 -14.66 2.62 9.29
N PHE A 405 -14.87 3.91 9.02
CA PHE A 405 -16.20 4.44 8.74
C PHE A 405 -16.75 3.86 7.42
N GLU A 406 -15.97 3.92 6.34
CA GLU A 406 -16.37 3.39 5.02
C GLU A 406 -16.74 1.90 5.10
N GLN A 407 -15.93 1.08 5.78
CA GLN A 407 -16.23 -0.34 5.95
C GLN A 407 -17.54 -0.59 6.71
N LEU A 408 -17.83 0.20 7.74
CA LEU A 408 -19.08 0.06 8.49
C LEU A 408 -20.28 0.62 7.72
N ALA A 409 -20.14 1.76 7.06
CA ALA A 409 -21.18 2.37 6.24
C ALA A 409 -21.60 1.45 5.08
N GLY A 410 -20.63 0.76 4.46
CA GLY A 410 -20.91 -0.24 3.41
C GLY A 410 -21.72 -1.45 3.87
N GLN A 411 -21.75 -1.75 5.17
CA GLN A 411 -22.54 -2.87 5.73
C GLN A 411 -23.82 -2.41 6.43
N PHE A 412 -23.85 -1.16 6.91
CA PHE A 412 -24.95 -0.60 7.68
C PHE A 412 -25.43 0.71 7.03
N PRO A 413 -26.50 0.67 6.21
CA PRO A 413 -27.02 1.85 5.51
C PRO A 413 -27.36 3.03 6.44
N MET A 414 -27.67 2.77 7.71
CA MET A 414 -27.94 3.82 8.71
C MET A 414 -26.73 4.73 9.01
N LEU A 415 -25.51 4.29 8.68
CA LEU A 415 -24.27 5.05 8.90
C LEU A 415 -23.85 5.87 7.67
N GLU A 416 -24.45 5.62 6.50
CA GLU A 416 -24.09 6.31 5.26
C GLU A 416 -24.28 7.83 5.42
N GLY A 417 -23.24 8.61 5.09
CA GLY A 417 -23.23 10.06 5.27
C GLY A 417 -23.12 10.56 6.72
N HIS A 418 -23.04 9.68 7.73
CA HIS A 418 -22.98 10.05 9.16
C HIS A 418 -21.56 9.99 9.77
N GLY A 419 -20.53 10.18 8.93
CA GLY A 419 -19.12 10.08 9.30
C GLY A 419 -18.71 10.97 10.48
N PHE A 420 -19.31 12.16 10.61
CA PHE A 420 -19.08 13.06 11.74
C PHE A 420 -19.50 12.47 13.08
N TYR A 421 -20.69 11.88 13.16
CA TYR A 421 -21.17 11.25 14.39
C TYR A 421 -20.37 10.00 14.73
N PHE A 422 -20.04 9.19 13.73
CA PHE A 422 -19.13 8.06 13.89
C PHE A 422 -17.77 8.51 14.44
N GLY A 423 -17.22 9.59 13.89
CA GLY A 423 -15.98 10.22 14.33
C GLY A 423 -16.04 10.68 15.79
N ILE A 424 -17.12 11.33 16.22
CA ILE A 424 -17.33 11.75 17.62
C ILE A 424 -17.33 10.53 18.55
N VAL A 425 -18.11 9.51 18.24
CA VAL A 425 -18.20 8.29 19.07
C VAL A 425 -16.83 7.63 19.16
N THR A 426 -16.14 7.48 18.03
CA THR A 426 -14.80 6.90 17.96
C THR A 426 -13.78 7.73 18.75
N ALA A 427 -13.82 9.06 18.64
CA ALA A 427 -12.96 9.97 19.40
C ALA A 427 -13.20 9.87 20.91
N ILE A 428 -14.46 9.71 21.36
CA ILE A 428 -14.75 9.47 22.78
C ILE A 428 -14.13 8.15 23.23
N LEU A 429 -14.32 7.06 22.48
CA LEU A 429 -13.76 5.75 22.81
C LEU A 429 -12.23 5.80 22.87
N VAL A 430 -11.58 6.41 21.88
CA VAL A 430 -10.11 6.59 21.86
C VAL A 430 -9.68 7.46 23.03
N GLY A 431 -10.39 8.56 23.30
CA GLY A 431 -10.15 9.51 24.37
C GLY A 431 -10.10 8.86 25.76
N VAL A 432 -11.09 8.02 26.06
CA VAL A 432 -11.17 7.26 27.32
C VAL A 432 -9.89 6.45 27.56
N VAL A 433 -9.30 5.88 26.50
CA VAL A 433 -8.08 5.08 26.61
C VAL A 433 -6.82 5.94 26.71
N ILE A 434 -6.64 6.89 25.79
CA ILE A 434 -5.37 7.66 25.68
C ILE A 434 -5.17 8.64 26.84
N ILE A 435 -6.24 9.11 27.50
CA ILE A 435 -6.13 10.00 28.66
C ILE A 435 -5.32 9.33 29.78
N GLY A 436 -5.54 8.03 30.01
CA GLY A 436 -4.82 7.23 31.01
C GLY A 436 -3.34 6.95 30.69
N GLY A 437 -2.82 7.39 29.54
CA GLY A 437 -1.43 7.20 29.16
C GLY A 437 -1.08 5.75 28.81
N ILE A 438 0.21 5.43 28.74
CA ILE A 438 0.66 4.13 28.20
C ILE A 438 0.15 2.93 29.01
N SER A 439 0.01 3.03 30.33
CA SER A 439 -0.54 1.93 31.14
C SER A 439 -1.98 1.58 30.77
N SER A 440 -2.80 2.59 30.43
CA SER A 440 -4.18 2.39 29.95
C SER A 440 -4.19 1.79 28.55
N ILE A 441 -3.40 2.37 27.65
CA ILE A 441 -3.23 1.89 26.28
C ILE A 441 -2.84 0.41 26.28
N ALA A 442 -1.79 0.05 26.99
CA ALA A 442 -1.25 -1.31 27.00
C ALA A 442 -2.18 -2.33 27.67
N LYS A 443 -3.01 -1.89 28.62
CA LYS A 443 -4.07 -2.72 29.22
C LYS A 443 -5.20 -2.99 28.24
N VAL A 444 -5.56 -2.01 27.41
CA VAL A 444 -6.61 -2.16 26.39
C VAL A 444 -6.09 -2.97 25.21
N THR A 445 -4.94 -2.62 24.64
CA THR A 445 -4.33 -3.34 23.50
C THR A 445 -4.02 -4.80 23.89
N GLY A 446 -3.51 -5.05 25.10
CA GLY A 446 -3.28 -6.41 25.61
C GLY A 446 -4.53 -7.31 25.66
N LYS A 447 -5.74 -6.73 25.62
CA LYS A 447 -7.00 -7.48 25.52
C LYS A 447 -7.58 -7.46 24.11
N VAL A 448 -7.61 -6.28 23.47
CA VAL A 448 -8.23 -6.09 22.15
C VAL A 448 -7.46 -6.82 21.06
N VAL A 449 -6.12 -6.76 21.09
CA VAL A 449 -5.26 -7.31 20.03
C VAL A 449 -5.40 -8.83 19.88
N PRO A 450 -5.32 -9.64 20.96
CA PRO A 450 -5.59 -11.07 20.84
C PRO A 450 -6.99 -11.38 20.32
N ILE A 451 -8.01 -10.61 20.73
CA ILE A 451 -9.40 -10.83 20.31
C ILE A 451 -9.55 -10.52 18.81
N MET A 452 -9.13 -9.35 18.35
CA MET A 452 -9.28 -8.94 16.95
C MET A 452 -8.49 -9.86 16.01
N ALA A 453 -7.27 -10.22 16.39
CA ALA A 453 -6.45 -11.16 15.62
C ALA A 453 -7.07 -12.56 15.58
N SER A 454 -7.62 -13.05 16.69
CA SER A 454 -8.27 -14.37 16.74
C SER A 454 -9.53 -14.41 15.88
N ILE A 455 -10.39 -13.38 15.95
CA ILE A 455 -11.58 -13.28 15.10
C ILE A 455 -11.18 -13.36 13.63
N TYR A 456 -10.19 -12.56 13.22
CA TYR A 456 -9.73 -12.53 11.83
C TYR A 456 -9.09 -13.85 11.39
N ILE A 457 -8.19 -14.42 12.20
CA ILE A 457 -7.51 -15.69 11.88
C ILE A 457 -8.53 -16.83 11.78
N VAL A 458 -9.46 -16.94 12.71
CA VAL A 458 -10.51 -17.98 12.66
C VAL A 458 -11.38 -17.79 11.42
N ALA A 459 -11.76 -16.55 11.10
CA ALA A 459 -12.51 -16.26 9.89
C ALA A 459 -11.76 -16.68 8.61
N ALA A 460 -10.50 -16.28 8.48
CA ALA A 460 -9.67 -16.64 7.34
C ALA A 460 -9.44 -18.16 7.24
N LEU A 461 -9.18 -18.82 8.37
CA LEU A 461 -9.03 -20.28 8.41
C LEU A 461 -10.33 -21.00 8.02
N ALA A 462 -11.50 -20.50 8.41
CA ALA A 462 -12.77 -21.08 7.98
C ALA A 462 -12.91 -21.04 6.45
N VAL A 463 -12.62 -19.91 5.82
CA VAL A 463 -12.63 -19.78 4.35
C VAL A 463 -11.61 -20.71 3.69
N ILE A 464 -10.39 -20.79 4.24
CA ILE A 464 -9.32 -21.67 3.75
C ILE A 464 -9.73 -23.14 3.88
N ILE A 465 -10.38 -23.54 4.97
CA ILE A 465 -10.85 -24.92 5.19
C ILE A 465 -11.99 -25.27 4.23
N MET A 466 -12.92 -24.35 3.97
CA MET A 466 -13.99 -24.55 2.98
C MET A 466 -13.43 -24.74 1.57
N ASN A 467 -12.31 -24.10 1.28
CA ASN A 467 -11.61 -24.17 0.01
C ASN A 467 -10.31 -24.99 0.13
N ILE A 468 -10.25 -26.00 1.00
CA ILE A 468 -8.99 -26.72 1.29
C ILE A 468 -8.43 -27.44 0.05
N GLN A 469 -9.29 -27.78 -0.91
CA GLN A 469 -8.91 -28.38 -2.19
C GLN A 469 -8.01 -27.45 -3.02
N ASN A 470 -8.11 -26.14 -2.77
CA ASN A 470 -7.44 -25.06 -3.51
C ASN A 470 -6.02 -24.79 -2.98
N ILE A 471 -5.62 -25.45 -1.89
CA ILE A 471 -4.35 -25.18 -1.22
C ILE A 471 -3.14 -25.45 -2.13
N GLY A 472 -3.13 -26.58 -2.85
CA GLY A 472 -2.05 -26.94 -3.77
C GLY A 472 -1.90 -25.93 -4.91
N PRO A 473 -2.96 -25.69 -5.72
CA PRO A 473 -2.93 -24.70 -6.79
C PRO A 473 -2.52 -23.30 -6.33
N ALA A 474 -3.00 -22.85 -5.18
CA ALA A 474 -2.66 -21.53 -4.67
C ALA A 474 -1.18 -21.41 -4.26
N PHE A 475 -0.60 -22.43 -3.61
CA PHE A 475 0.84 -22.41 -3.32
C PHE A 475 1.68 -22.46 -4.60
N SER A 476 1.23 -23.18 -5.64
CA SER A 476 1.86 -23.14 -6.96
C SER A 476 1.79 -21.73 -7.54
N ALA A 477 0.61 -21.11 -7.57
CA ALA A 477 0.44 -19.75 -8.08
C ALA A 477 1.29 -18.71 -7.34
N ILE A 478 1.43 -18.83 -6.01
CA ILE A 478 2.32 -17.98 -5.20
C ILE A 478 3.79 -18.20 -5.59
N TYR A 479 4.24 -19.45 -5.70
CA TYR A 479 5.64 -19.75 -6.01
C TYR A 479 5.99 -19.40 -7.47
N ASP A 480 5.20 -19.91 -8.41
CA ASP A 480 5.39 -19.70 -9.84
C ASP A 480 5.23 -18.22 -10.18
N GLY A 481 4.24 -17.53 -9.61
CA GLY A 481 4.06 -16.09 -9.79
C GLY A 481 5.22 -15.27 -9.23
N ALA A 482 5.85 -15.69 -8.13
CA ALA A 482 6.97 -14.96 -7.51
C ALA A 482 8.26 -15.02 -8.33
N PHE A 483 8.47 -16.12 -9.07
CA PHE A 483 9.66 -16.40 -9.86
C PHE A 483 9.43 -16.38 -11.37
N SER A 484 8.20 -16.10 -11.81
CA SER A 484 7.86 -16.06 -13.23
C SER A 484 8.49 -14.85 -13.92
N PRO A 485 9.26 -15.06 -15.00
CA PRO A 485 9.79 -13.97 -15.82
C PRO A 485 8.70 -13.13 -16.50
N SER A 486 7.49 -13.68 -16.65
CA SER A 486 6.35 -13.04 -17.32
C SER A 486 5.30 -12.46 -16.35
N ALA A 487 5.37 -12.78 -15.05
CA ALA A 487 4.47 -12.23 -14.04
C ALA A 487 4.88 -10.78 -13.75
N LEU A 488 4.03 -9.83 -14.14
CA LEU A 488 4.24 -8.38 -14.05
C LEU A 488 5.53 -7.86 -14.69
N LYS A 489 5.38 -6.94 -15.63
CA LYS A 489 6.49 -6.36 -16.39
C LYS A 489 7.51 -5.69 -15.45
N GLY A 490 8.69 -6.30 -15.41
CA GLY A 490 9.67 -6.25 -14.31
C GLY A 490 10.12 -7.66 -13.88
N GLY A 491 9.38 -8.70 -14.29
CA GLY A 491 9.59 -10.10 -13.93
C GLY A 491 9.65 -10.27 -12.42
N VAL A 492 10.55 -11.14 -11.97
CA VAL A 492 10.83 -11.37 -10.54
C VAL A 492 11.09 -10.07 -9.77
N ILE A 493 11.78 -9.10 -10.37
CA ILE A 493 12.13 -7.83 -9.68
C ILE A 493 10.88 -6.99 -9.44
N GLY A 494 9.96 -6.92 -10.42
CA GLY A 494 8.70 -6.18 -10.27
C GLY A 494 7.82 -6.76 -9.17
N VAL A 495 7.62 -8.08 -9.18
CA VAL A 495 6.83 -8.80 -8.16
C VAL A 495 7.48 -8.67 -6.77
N LEU A 496 8.81 -8.76 -6.71
CA LEU A 496 9.59 -8.55 -5.48
C LEU A 496 9.34 -7.15 -4.90
N VAL A 497 9.46 -6.11 -5.72
CA VAL A 497 9.31 -4.72 -5.25
C VAL A 497 7.90 -4.48 -4.72
N VAL A 498 6.86 -4.96 -5.41
CA VAL A 498 5.47 -4.86 -4.91
C VAL A 498 5.31 -5.56 -3.57
N GLY A 499 5.81 -6.81 -3.46
CA GLY A 499 5.72 -7.58 -2.22
C GLY A 499 6.49 -6.92 -1.06
N PHE A 500 7.72 -6.48 -1.29
CA PHE A 500 8.53 -5.80 -0.26
C PHE A 500 7.96 -4.45 0.14
N GLN A 501 7.48 -3.64 -0.81
CA GLN A 501 6.85 -2.36 -0.51
C GLN A 501 5.67 -2.55 0.45
N ARG A 502 4.81 -3.53 0.16
CA ARG A 502 3.59 -3.77 0.94
C ARG A 502 3.90 -4.38 2.29
N ALA A 503 4.83 -5.33 2.37
CA ALA A 503 5.28 -5.86 3.65
C ALA A 503 5.97 -4.81 4.53
N ALA A 504 6.78 -3.93 3.95
CA ALA A 504 7.44 -2.85 4.67
C ALA A 504 6.44 -1.86 5.30
N PHE A 505 5.35 -1.55 4.59
CA PHE A 505 4.24 -0.76 5.14
C PHE A 505 3.47 -1.49 6.24
N SER A 506 3.25 -2.80 6.07
CA SER A 506 2.46 -3.60 7.01
C SER A 506 3.15 -3.73 8.37
N ASN A 507 4.37 -4.28 8.39
CA ASN A 507 5.04 -4.54 9.67
C ASN A 507 5.86 -3.36 10.19
N GLU A 508 6.07 -2.31 9.39
CA GLU A 508 6.85 -1.13 9.74
C GLU A 508 8.30 -1.43 10.20
N ALA A 509 8.88 -2.56 9.77
CA ALA A 509 10.26 -2.87 10.09
C ALA A 509 11.20 -1.86 9.43
N GLY A 510 12.05 -1.21 10.22
CA GLY A 510 12.94 -0.15 9.71
C GLY A 510 12.35 1.25 9.80
N VAL A 511 11.06 1.38 10.09
CA VAL A 511 10.39 2.68 10.31
C VAL A 511 10.73 3.22 11.70
N GLY A 512 10.85 2.37 12.72
CA GLY A 512 11.26 2.75 14.08
C GLY A 512 10.13 3.14 15.05
N SER A 513 8.87 3.16 14.60
CA SER A 513 7.68 3.44 15.42
C SER A 513 7.53 2.46 16.60
N ALA A 514 7.66 1.15 16.35
CA ALA A 514 7.51 0.07 17.34
C ALA A 514 8.48 0.22 18.54
N ALA A 515 9.68 0.76 18.29
CA ALA A 515 10.66 1.01 19.35
C ALA A 515 10.15 1.99 20.41
N ILE A 516 9.17 2.85 20.08
CA ILE A 516 8.54 3.77 21.02
C ILE A 516 7.70 2.97 22.03
N ALA A 517 6.87 2.02 21.59
CA ALA A 517 6.10 1.13 22.47
C ALA A 517 7.03 0.28 23.34
N HIS A 518 7.98 -0.41 22.71
CA HIS A 518 8.90 -1.31 23.38
C HIS A 518 9.80 -0.60 24.39
N SER A 519 10.12 0.68 24.16
CA SER A 519 10.88 1.45 25.16
C SER A 519 10.20 1.52 26.52
N THR A 520 8.88 1.29 26.62
CA THR A 520 8.12 1.38 27.86
C THR A 520 8.10 0.09 28.69
N ALA A 521 8.62 -1.01 28.15
CA ALA A 521 8.60 -2.33 28.79
C ALA A 521 9.46 -2.37 30.06
N LYS A 522 9.04 -3.14 31.07
CA LYS A 522 9.80 -3.40 32.28
C LYS A 522 10.97 -4.34 31.99
N THR A 523 12.18 -3.81 31.91
CA THR A 523 13.38 -4.62 31.66
C THR A 523 14.67 -3.92 32.07
N ASN A 524 15.60 -4.73 32.56
CA ASN A 524 16.99 -4.34 32.82
C ASN A 524 17.92 -4.59 31.63
N ASN A 525 17.44 -5.29 30.61
CA ASN A 525 18.25 -5.81 29.51
C ASN A 525 17.66 -5.37 28.17
N PRO A 526 18.21 -4.36 27.49
CA PRO A 526 17.65 -3.86 26.24
C PRO A 526 17.39 -4.92 25.15
N PRO A 527 18.28 -5.93 24.95
CA PRO A 527 18.01 -6.98 23.96
C PRO A 527 16.76 -7.82 24.23
N SER A 528 16.21 -7.83 25.46
CA SER A 528 14.96 -8.57 25.74
C SER A 528 13.82 -8.04 24.87
N GLU A 529 13.69 -6.72 24.73
CA GLU A 529 12.66 -6.14 23.86
C GLU A 529 12.97 -6.33 22.39
N GLY A 530 14.26 -6.39 22.01
CA GLY A 530 14.64 -6.82 20.68
C GLY A 530 14.10 -8.21 20.36
N PHE A 531 14.21 -9.16 21.30
CA PHE A 531 13.65 -10.51 21.11
C PHE A 531 12.14 -10.49 21.02
N VAL A 532 11.44 -9.80 21.94
CA VAL A 532 9.97 -9.72 21.90
C VAL A 532 9.48 -9.13 20.57
N ALA A 533 10.13 -8.09 20.08
CA ALA A 533 9.81 -7.43 18.82
C ALA A 533 9.97 -8.31 17.57
N LEU A 534 10.70 -9.44 17.66
CA LEU A 534 10.75 -10.43 16.58
C LEU A 534 9.36 -10.96 16.23
N LEU A 535 8.46 -11.03 17.21
CA LEU A 535 7.12 -11.59 17.01
C LEU A 535 6.22 -10.66 16.19
N GLU A 536 6.50 -9.35 16.12
CA GLU A 536 5.61 -8.42 15.45
C GLU A 536 5.53 -8.68 13.94
N PRO A 537 6.63 -8.68 13.15
CA PRO A 537 6.54 -8.89 11.71
C PRO A 537 6.07 -10.32 11.36
N PHE A 538 6.29 -11.27 12.27
CA PHE A 538 5.80 -12.63 12.13
C PHE A 538 4.27 -12.70 12.26
N ILE A 539 3.70 -12.13 13.33
CA ILE A 539 2.24 -12.10 13.53
C ILE A 539 1.58 -11.30 12.40
N ASP A 540 2.13 -10.13 12.09
CA ASP A 540 1.60 -9.17 11.14
C ASP A 540 1.63 -9.69 9.69
N THR A 541 2.84 -9.89 9.15
CA THR A 541 3.01 -10.14 7.71
C THR A 541 3.02 -11.63 7.40
N VAL A 542 3.73 -12.43 8.20
CA VAL A 542 3.91 -13.86 7.92
C VAL A 542 2.63 -14.65 8.21
N VAL A 543 1.84 -14.25 9.22
CA VAL A 543 0.58 -14.90 9.56
C VAL A 543 -0.61 -14.13 8.99
N VAL A 544 -0.91 -12.93 9.48
CA VAL A 544 -2.15 -12.22 9.15
C VAL A 544 -2.22 -11.88 7.66
N CYS A 545 -1.21 -11.20 7.09
CA CYS A 545 -1.22 -10.85 5.68
C CYS A 545 -1.22 -12.06 4.74
N THR A 546 -0.56 -13.16 5.13
CA THR A 546 -0.55 -14.39 4.33
C THR A 546 -1.93 -15.04 4.32
N LEU A 547 -2.63 -15.06 5.46
CA LEU A 547 -4.02 -15.52 5.51
C LEU A 547 -4.94 -14.65 4.65
N THR A 548 -4.77 -13.32 4.69
CA THR A 548 -5.51 -12.40 3.81
C THR A 548 -5.27 -12.72 2.33
N ALA A 549 -4.00 -12.89 1.94
CA ALA A 549 -3.64 -13.21 0.56
C ALA A 549 -4.22 -14.55 0.12
N LEU A 550 -4.15 -15.58 0.97
CA LEU A 550 -4.74 -16.89 0.67
C LEU A 550 -6.25 -16.81 0.49
N VAL A 551 -6.97 -16.03 1.31
CA VAL A 551 -8.40 -15.81 1.12
C VAL A 551 -8.69 -15.17 -0.25
N LEU A 552 -7.95 -14.14 -0.64
CA LEU A 552 -8.11 -13.46 -1.94
C LEU A 552 -7.76 -14.36 -3.13
N ILE A 553 -6.75 -15.21 -2.98
CA ILE A 553 -6.31 -16.15 -4.01
C ILE A 553 -7.34 -17.29 -4.16
N PHE A 554 -7.78 -17.87 -3.04
CA PHE A 554 -8.72 -19.00 -3.04
C PHE A 554 -10.10 -18.64 -3.57
N THR A 555 -10.51 -17.38 -3.39
CA THR A 555 -11.80 -16.87 -3.86
C THR A 555 -11.75 -16.31 -5.29
N GLY A 556 -10.58 -16.27 -5.93
CA GLY A 556 -10.41 -15.65 -7.26
C GLY A 556 -10.60 -14.12 -7.26
N MET A 557 -10.83 -13.50 -6.10
CA MET A 557 -11.12 -12.07 -6.00
C MET A 557 -9.90 -11.19 -6.30
N HIS A 558 -8.70 -11.76 -6.27
CA HIS A 558 -7.50 -11.05 -6.67
C HIS A 558 -7.46 -10.63 -8.15
N GLU A 559 -8.31 -11.20 -9.01
CA GLU A 559 -8.41 -10.85 -10.43
C GLU A 559 -9.51 -9.81 -10.76
N VAL A 560 -10.34 -9.40 -9.79
CA VAL A 560 -11.42 -8.43 -10.06
C VAL A 560 -10.82 -7.07 -10.39
N GLU A 561 -11.12 -6.57 -11.59
CA GLU A 561 -10.84 -5.18 -11.94
C GLU A 561 -11.88 -4.23 -11.30
N GLY A 562 -11.42 -3.12 -10.70
CA GLY A 562 -12.26 -2.03 -10.21
C GLY A 562 -12.64 -2.07 -8.72
N LEU A 563 -12.37 -3.16 -8.01
CA LEU A 563 -12.50 -3.24 -6.54
C LEU A 563 -11.11 -3.18 -5.88
N VAL A 564 -10.94 -2.32 -4.87
CA VAL A 564 -9.63 -2.09 -4.23
C VAL A 564 -9.77 -2.06 -2.72
N GLY A 565 -8.72 -2.50 -2.02
CA GLY A 565 -8.57 -2.28 -0.58
C GLY A 565 -9.42 -3.20 0.32
N ALA A 566 -9.92 -2.65 1.42
CA ALA A 566 -10.63 -3.42 2.44
C ALA A 566 -11.94 -4.02 1.92
N GLN A 567 -12.63 -3.31 1.02
CA GLN A 567 -13.86 -3.78 0.40
C GLN A 567 -13.63 -5.05 -0.44
N LEU A 568 -12.53 -5.13 -1.19
CA LEU A 568 -12.18 -6.34 -1.95
C LEU A 568 -12.05 -7.56 -1.03
N THR A 569 -11.42 -7.36 0.13
CA THR A 569 -11.31 -8.44 1.13
C THR A 569 -12.67 -8.79 1.71
N SER A 570 -13.50 -7.80 2.03
CA SER A 570 -14.86 -8.02 2.52
C SER A 570 -15.72 -8.82 1.56
N ASP A 571 -15.65 -8.49 0.27
CA ASP A 571 -16.37 -9.19 -0.79
C ASP A 571 -15.85 -10.62 -0.95
N ALA A 572 -14.54 -10.84 -0.83
CA ALA A 572 -13.95 -12.19 -0.84
C ALA A 572 -14.50 -13.06 0.30
N PHE A 573 -14.56 -12.53 1.52
CA PHE A 573 -15.19 -13.23 2.64
C PHE A 573 -16.70 -13.45 2.43
N GLY A 574 -17.41 -12.44 1.91
CA GLY A 574 -18.83 -12.48 1.63
C GLY A 574 -19.21 -13.48 0.54
N SER A 575 -18.32 -13.74 -0.42
CA SER A 575 -18.53 -14.74 -1.49
C SER A 575 -18.67 -16.16 -0.97
N GLN A 576 -18.04 -16.48 0.18
CA GLN A 576 -18.05 -17.81 0.76
C GLN A 576 -19.12 -17.96 1.83
N ILE A 577 -19.29 -16.93 2.66
CA ILE A 577 -20.28 -16.91 3.74
C ILE A 577 -20.91 -15.52 3.84
N SER A 578 -22.21 -15.44 3.60
CA SER A 578 -22.96 -14.18 3.50
C SER A 578 -22.95 -13.30 4.75
N TRP A 579 -22.75 -13.85 5.94
CA TRP A 579 -22.71 -13.09 7.20
C TRP A 579 -21.29 -12.68 7.66
N PHE A 580 -20.24 -13.14 6.97
CA PHE A 580 -18.87 -12.78 7.32
C PHE A 580 -18.52 -11.28 7.16
N PRO A 581 -19.08 -10.54 6.19
CA PRO A 581 -18.83 -9.10 6.08
C PRO A 581 -19.13 -8.33 7.40
N TYR A 582 -20.14 -8.75 8.16
CA TYR A 582 -20.44 -8.16 9.47
C TYR A 582 -19.36 -8.47 10.53
N VAL A 583 -18.83 -9.69 10.53
CA VAL A 583 -17.72 -10.10 11.41
C VAL A 583 -16.47 -9.31 11.06
N LEU A 584 -16.19 -9.16 9.76
CA LEU A 584 -15.04 -8.41 9.28
C LEU A 584 -15.18 -6.92 9.61
N ALA A 585 -16.37 -6.33 9.48
CA ALA A 585 -16.60 -4.94 9.88
C ALA A 585 -16.30 -4.71 11.36
N LEU A 586 -16.69 -5.63 12.24
CA LEU A 586 -16.31 -5.57 13.66
C LEU A 586 -14.80 -5.71 13.86
N ALA A 587 -14.16 -6.67 13.19
CA ALA A 587 -12.71 -6.87 13.28
C ALA A 587 -11.94 -5.63 12.79
N VAL A 588 -12.32 -5.08 11.64
CA VAL A 588 -11.78 -3.85 11.03
C VAL A 588 -11.90 -2.67 11.99
N PHE A 589 -13.06 -2.48 12.63
CA PHE A 589 -13.22 -1.42 13.62
C PHE A 589 -12.25 -1.60 14.79
N LEU A 590 -12.11 -2.83 15.31
CA LEU A 590 -11.16 -3.11 16.40
C LEU A 590 -9.70 -2.88 15.97
N PHE A 591 -9.33 -3.26 14.74
CA PHE A 591 -8.02 -2.98 14.15
C PHE A 591 -7.74 -1.48 14.11
N ALA A 592 -8.63 -0.71 13.49
CA ALA A 592 -8.52 0.75 13.38
C ALA A 592 -8.46 1.41 14.77
N PHE A 593 -9.36 1.02 15.68
CA PHE A 593 -9.42 1.53 17.05
C PHE A 593 -8.10 1.30 17.81
N SER A 594 -7.58 0.07 17.76
CA SER A 594 -6.33 -0.27 18.45
C SER A 594 -5.11 0.45 17.85
N THR A 595 -5.11 0.67 16.53
CA THR A 595 -4.09 1.43 15.80
C THR A 595 -4.10 2.89 16.25
N MET A 596 -5.26 3.54 16.27
CA MET A 596 -5.41 4.95 16.71
C MET A 596 -4.89 5.18 18.12
N ILE A 597 -5.19 4.27 19.05
CA ILE A 597 -4.73 4.39 20.44
C ILE A 597 -3.20 4.28 20.52
N SER A 598 -2.60 3.36 19.78
CA SER A 598 -1.15 3.13 19.79
C SER A 598 -0.38 4.27 19.14
N TRP A 599 -0.83 4.71 17.96
CA TRP A 599 -0.23 5.82 17.22
C TRP A 599 -0.42 7.17 17.92
N SER A 600 -1.48 7.34 18.71
CA SER A 600 -1.61 8.47 19.63
C SER A 600 -0.42 8.54 20.58
N TYR A 601 0.05 7.40 21.13
CA TYR A 601 1.23 7.39 21.98
C TYR A 601 2.51 7.67 21.19
N TYR A 602 2.67 7.10 19.98
CA TYR A 602 3.87 7.28 19.17
C TYR A 602 4.09 8.72 18.79
N GLY A 603 3.06 9.36 18.22
CA GLY A 603 3.12 10.77 17.86
C GLY A 603 3.23 11.67 19.09
N MET A 604 2.63 11.33 20.24
CA MET A 604 2.82 12.09 21.49
C MET A 604 4.27 12.07 21.95
N ARG A 605 4.98 10.93 21.85
CA ARG A 605 6.41 10.87 22.19
C ARG A 605 7.26 11.70 21.22
N ALA A 606 6.90 11.73 19.93
CA ALA A 606 7.51 12.60 18.93
C ALA A 606 7.27 14.09 19.22
N TRP A 607 6.02 14.44 19.53
CA TRP A 607 5.59 15.79 19.87
C TRP A 607 6.32 16.33 21.11
N THR A 608 6.42 15.51 22.17
CA THR A 608 7.13 15.91 23.40
C THR A 608 8.64 16.03 23.21
N TYR A 609 9.23 15.37 22.21
CA TYR A 609 10.62 15.60 21.83
C TYR A 609 10.82 17.01 21.23
N LEU A 610 9.86 17.47 20.41
CA LEU A 610 9.92 18.78 19.74
C LEU A 610 9.56 19.94 20.68
N PHE A 611 8.48 19.80 21.44
CA PHE A 611 7.86 20.89 22.21
C PHE A 611 8.05 20.77 23.73
N GLY A 612 8.76 19.74 24.18
CA GLY A 612 9.09 19.51 25.59
C GLY A 612 8.18 18.52 26.32
N LYS A 613 8.65 18.05 27.47
CA LYS A 613 8.09 16.91 28.22
C LYS A 613 7.02 17.29 29.25
N SER A 614 6.33 18.42 29.09
CA SER A 614 5.33 18.85 30.09
C SER A 614 4.00 18.12 29.92
N LYS A 615 3.27 17.90 31.02
CA LYS A 615 1.92 17.27 30.97
C LYS A 615 0.93 18.09 30.16
N LYS A 616 1.05 19.42 30.16
CA LYS A 616 0.22 20.33 29.36
C LYS A 616 0.42 20.08 27.86
N ILE A 617 1.66 19.91 27.43
CA ILE A 617 2.01 19.64 26.03
C ILE A 617 1.48 18.26 25.59
N GLU A 618 1.60 17.23 26.43
CA GLU A 618 0.99 15.92 26.17
C GLU A 618 -0.54 16.02 26.04
N PHE A 619 -1.19 16.78 26.91
CA PHE A 619 -2.65 16.97 26.87
C PHE A 619 -3.12 17.68 25.60
N ILE A 620 -2.43 18.75 25.19
CA ILE A 620 -2.73 19.46 23.93
C ILE A 620 -2.64 18.50 22.75
N TYR A 621 -1.59 17.69 22.68
CA TYR A 621 -1.44 16.71 21.62
C TYR A 621 -2.60 15.70 21.59
N LYS A 622 -3.01 15.17 22.74
CA LYS A 622 -4.15 14.24 22.82
C LYS A 622 -5.44 14.89 22.31
N MET A 623 -5.71 16.14 22.69
CA MET A 623 -6.91 16.85 22.22
C MET A 623 -6.89 17.07 20.71
N LEU A 624 -5.74 17.47 20.14
CA LEU A 624 -5.57 17.57 18.70
C LEU A 624 -5.82 16.22 18.02
N PHE A 625 -5.23 15.15 18.55
CA PHE A 625 -5.38 13.81 18.01
C PHE A 625 -6.86 13.39 17.93
N LEU A 626 -7.65 13.65 18.98
CA LEU A 626 -9.09 13.36 18.98
C LEU A 626 -9.88 14.19 17.96
N VAL A 627 -9.51 15.44 17.73
CA VAL A 627 -10.12 16.27 16.68
C VAL A 627 -9.84 15.67 15.30
N PHE A 628 -8.61 15.20 15.06
CA PHE A 628 -8.25 14.55 13.80
C PHE A 628 -8.98 13.21 13.57
N VAL A 629 -9.38 12.49 14.62
CA VAL A 629 -10.25 11.30 14.50
C VAL A 629 -11.60 11.70 13.90
N VAL A 630 -12.20 12.77 14.41
CA VAL A 630 -13.48 13.27 13.91
C VAL A 630 -13.35 13.74 12.46
N ILE A 631 -12.31 14.53 12.16
CA ILE A 631 -12.05 15.03 10.80
C ILE A 631 -11.85 13.86 9.83
N GLY A 632 -11.05 12.86 10.20
CA GLY A 632 -10.77 11.69 9.37
C GLY A 632 -12.02 10.90 9.00
N ALA A 633 -12.90 10.65 9.97
CA ALA A 633 -14.16 9.97 9.72
C ALA A 633 -15.18 10.82 8.93
N SER A 634 -15.07 12.15 8.97
CA SER A 634 -16.05 13.07 8.36
C SER A 634 -15.73 13.46 6.92
N VAL A 635 -14.49 13.30 6.48
CA VAL A 635 -14.00 13.89 5.24
C VAL A 635 -13.28 12.84 4.40
N SER A 636 -13.53 12.83 3.09
CA SER A 636 -12.69 12.12 2.13
C SER A 636 -11.41 12.93 1.92
N LEU A 637 -10.27 12.35 2.29
CA LEU A 637 -9.00 13.06 2.51
C LEU A 637 -7.86 12.55 1.61
N GLY A 638 -8.18 11.96 0.46
CA GLY A 638 -7.26 11.23 -0.44
C GLY A 638 -5.79 11.65 -0.35
N ALA A 639 -5.45 12.86 -0.81
CA ALA A 639 -4.06 13.33 -0.83
C ALA A 639 -3.44 13.47 0.56
N VAL A 640 -4.22 13.82 1.58
CA VAL A 640 -3.74 13.93 2.96
C VAL A 640 -3.37 12.56 3.54
N LEU A 641 -4.16 11.53 3.18
CA LEU A 641 -3.91 10.16 3.59
C LEU A 641 -2.63 9.64 2.91
N ASP A 642 -2.50 9.84 1.60
CA ASP A 642 -1.30 9.50 0.84
C ASP A 642 -0.06 10.22 1.39
N PHE A 643 -0.19 11.51 1.73
CA PHE A 643 0.88 12.28 2.36
C PHE A 643 1.37 11.63 3.64
N SER A 644 0.44 11.17 4.48
CA SER A 644 0.79 10.61 5.77
C SER A 644 1.41 9.22 5.68
N ASP A 645 0.96 8.39 4.74
CA ASP A 645 1.61 7.11 4.44
C ASP A 645 3.05 7.33 3.96
N MET A 646 3.28 8.36 3.14
CA MET A 646 4.64 8.77 2.77
C MET A 646 5.46 9.21 3.98
N MET A 647 4.86 9.92 4.96
CA MET A 647 5.57 10.31 6.18
C MET A 647 5.97 9.10 7.03
N ILE A 648 5.15 8.05 7.10
CA ILE A 648 5.51 6.77 7.77
C ILE A 648 6.76 6.18 7.11
N LEU A 649 6.78 6.03 5.78
CA LEU A 649 7.96 5.53 5.11
C LEU A 649 9.17 6.44 5.27
N ALA A 650 8.99 7.75 5.20
CA ALA A 650 10.07 8.72 5.33
C ALA A 650 10.79 8.61 6.68
N MET A 651 10.10 8.21 7.75
CA MET A 651 10.71 7.96 9.07
C MET A 651 11.80 6.89 9.01
N SER A 652 11.72 5.94 8.08
CA SER A 652 12.74 4.91 7.93
C SER A 652 14.09 5.44 7.49
N PHE A 653 14.12 6.59 6.80
CA PHE A 653 15.36 7.21 6.36
C PHE A 653 16.27 7.62 7.54
N PRO A 654 15.86 8.53 8.46
CA PRO A 654 16.68 8.86 9.62
C PRO A 654 16.93 7.64 10.51
N ASN A 655 15.95 6.75 10.61
CA ASN A 655 16.00 5.63 11.52
C ASN A 655 17.05 4.59 11.12
N ILE A 656 16.96 4.02 9.91
CA ILE A 656 17.89 3.01 9.40
C ILE A 656 19.35 3.51 9.42
N ILE A 657 19.60 4.79 9.09
CA ILE A 657 20.94 5.40 9.20
C ILE A 657 21.49 5.21 10.62
N GLY A 658 20.69 5.53 11.63
CA GLY A 658 21.07 5.33 13.03
C GLY A 658 21.32 3.86 13.37
N LEU A 659 20.44 2.97 12.91
CA LEU A 659 20.55 1.53 13.14
C LEU A 659 21.85 0.96 12.56
N TYR A 660 22.24 1.37 11.34
CA TYR A 660 23.49 0.92 10.72
C TYR A 660 24.71 1.32 11.57
N ILE A 661 24.78 2.59 11.95
CA ILE A 661 25.89 3.15 12.75
C ILE A 661 25.97 2.46 14.12
N MET A 662 24.83 2.14 14.72
CA MET A 662 24.76 1.53 16.05
C MET A 662 24.71 0.00 16.03
N SER A 663 24.69 -0.63 14.86
CA SER A 663 24.58 -2.09 14.71
C SER A 663 25.69 -2.87 15.42
N GLY A 664 26.91 -2.29 15.50
CA GLY A 664 28.02 -2.89 16.23
C GLY A 664 27.79 -2.96 17.74
N GLU A 665 27.17 -1.94 18.30
CA GLU A 665 26.85 -1.89 19.73
C GLU A 665 25.74 -2.89 20.07
N VAL A 666 24.67 -2.94 19.27
CA VAL A 666 23.58 -3.91 19.45
C VAL A 666 24.10 -5.35 19.37
N LYS A 667 25.03 -5.64 18.45
CA LYS A 667 25.64 -6.97 18.36
C LYS A 667 26.43 -7.32 19.63
N GLY A 668 27.15 -6.35 20.21
CA GLY A 668 27.85 -6.51 21.48
C GLY A 668 26.89 -6.81 22.64
N ASP A 669 25.81 -6.04 22.74
CA ASP A 669 24.77 -6.25 23.76
C ASP A 669 24.10 -7.62 23.63
N LEU A 670 23.80 -8.04 22.39
CA LEU A 670 23.22 -9.36 22.10
C LEU A 670 24.17 -10.48 22.55
N ALA A 671 25.48 -10.36 22.25
CA ALA A 671 26.46 -11.36 22.67
C ALA A 671 26.53 -11.47 24.21
N GLN A 672 26.53 -10.34 24.91
CA GLN A 672 26.51 -10.31 26.37
C GLN A 672 25.21 -10.89 26.94
N TYR A 673 24.07 -10.54 26.35
CA TYR A 673 22.76 -11.05 26.75
C TYR A 673 22.69 -12.57 26.62
N ILE A 674 23.08 -13.13 25.46
CA ILE A 674 23.09 -14.58 25.23
C ILE A 674 24.04 -15.29 26.20
N LYS A 675 25.20 -14.70 26.52
CA LYS A 675 26.12 -15.26 27.52
C LYS A 675 25.43 -15.36 28.89
N LYS A 676 24.77 -14.29 29.33
CA LYS A 676 24.03 -14.25 30.61
C LYS A 676 22.80 -15.17 30.60
N LEU A 677 22.14 -15.34 29.46
CA LEU A 677 20.99 -16.24 29.29
C LEU A 677 21.42 -17.70 29.47
N LYS A 678 22.51 -18.10 28.78
CA LYS A 678 23.05 -19.47 28.86
C LYS A 678 23.60 -19.81 30.25
N SER A 679 24.15 -18.83 30.97
CA SER A 679 24.59 -19.00 32.36
C SER A 679 23.46 -18.90 33.38
N ASN A 680 22.21 -18.70 32.94
CA ASN A 680 21.02 -18.49 33.77
C ASN A 680 21.22 -17.37 34.81
N GLN A 681 21.89 -16.29 34.41
CA GLN A 681 22.23 -15.13 35.25
C GLN A 681 21.30 -13.92 35.01
N LEU A 682 20.48 -13.93 33.96
CA LEU A 682 19.63 -12.79 33.62
C LEU A 682 18.47 -12.56 34.60
N TYR A 683 17.96 -13.62 35.24
CA TYR A 683 16.69 -13.59 35.97
C TYR A 683 16.76 -14.33 37.32
N LYS A 684 17.97 -14.48 37.90
CA LYS A 684 18.09 -14.96 39.28
C LYS A 684 17.54 -13.87 40.20
N LYS A 685 16.43 -14.15 40.90
CA LYS A 685 16.07 -13.39 42.11
C LYS A 685 17.28 -13.47 43.04
N ILE A 686 17.91 -12.32 43.30
CA ILE A 686 18.90 -12.23 44.37
C ILE A 686 18.10 -12.56 45.64
N ALA A 687 18.37 -13.71 46.23
CA ALA A 687 17.86 -14.00 47.56
C ALA A 687 18.43 -12.92 48.48
N VAL A 688 17.59 -11.97 48.86
CA VAL A 688 17.92 -10.99 49.90
C VAL A 688 18.21 -11.83 51.15
N LYS A 689 19.47 -11.83 51.56
CA LYS A 689 19.91 -12.41 52.83
C LYS A 689 19.53 -11.48 53.96
#